data_AF-A0A6I4T9Y0-F1
#
_entry.id   AF-A0A6I4T9Y0-F1
#
_cell.length_a   1.000
_cell.length_b   1.000
_cell.length_c   1.000
_cell.angle_alpha   90.00
_cell.angle_beta   90.00
_cell.angle_gamma   90.00
#
_symmetry.space_group_name_H-M   'P 1'
#
loop_
_entity.id
_entity.type
_entity.pdbx_description
1 polymer ?
#
loop_
_entity_poly.entity_id
_entity_poly.type
_entity_poly.pdbx_seq_one_letter_code
_entity_poly.pdbx_strand_id
1 'polypeptide(L)'
;MSDHKAGPLEGIRILDLSRVLAGPWATQLLGDMGAEVIKIERPGLGDDTRHWGPPYAKSSNEEVEDLSAYFLSANRNKKSVCIDMATEEGAGQIRALARTADVVVENFKRGGLAKYGLDYAALGVENPALIYCSITGFGQDGPDADRPGYDLLIQGISGLMSITGTPEGEPGSGPVKVGVALVDILTGLYASNGILAALHERAISGRGQHISVSLLDSMTAALANQALSYLVSGENPQRLGNTHPSIAPYDVFATSDRDIILAVGNDAQFARFCEVIDLPELANDARFVTNADRVAHRSALRDLVTVQLMKRSAKDWLAALLAAGIPSGPVNTIRDLFAERQIRERGRQISFHSRTHGDLPGVACPIEFSATPVTYRRAPPLLGADTDKVLGSIGPQNELSARPLSADWLHAIYGGRLLPGEQIEAFRAIRHAFPTRIIRKGDASSPLVKHTEELPYFQFLSSGKTCDIYDYISRNRGVGLLILKDGAVRFENHEYGHDAQSRWMSMSMAKSVTSTLAGIALHQGYIGSIDDPLTGYLPGLHGSAYDGVTVGQLLRMASGVRWREDYNDPASDRRTMLDLQLSQEPGAIMRYMAGLPRVAEPGEQWTYSTGETHIAGALVQAATGKFLADYLSETLWSRLGMDSDAAWWLEAPGGLEVAGSGLSATLRDYGRLGLFMASDGKIGSERLLPEGWVRDAGGPAIEAPGLGHYGYMWWPVCGSDGSYRDGAFRAGGIFGQYIYVNPAQNVVIVVWSARSKALGAEAVADDDFFNAAVEALQ
;
A
#
# COMPACT_ATOMS: atom_id res chain seq x y z
N MET A 1 1.75 26.74 16.22
CA MET A 1 3.01 25.98 16.37
C MET A 1 2.71 24.69 17.12
N SER A 2 2.78 23.56 16.43
CA SER A 2 3.27 22.27 16.97
C SER A 2 3.52 21.33 15.78
N ASP A 3 4.50 21.69 14.96
CA ASP A 3 4.90 20.97 13.74
C ASP A 3 5.80 19.77 14.09
N HIS A 4 5.33 18.92 15.02
CA HIS A 4 6.09 17.75 15.45
C HIS A 4 5.73 16.54 14.60
N LYS A 5 6.58 16.28 13.59
CA LYS A 5 6.62 15.01 12.84
C LYS A 5 6.71 13.82 13.82
N ALA A 6 5.96 12.75 13.58
CA ALA A 6 5.83 11.59 14.47
C ALA A 6 7.09 10.69 14.57
N GLY A 7 8.16 11.07 13.86
CA GLY A 7 9.45 10.38 13.78
C GLY A 7 9.93 10.31 12.32
N PRO A 8 11.16 9.81 12.06
CA PRO A 8 11.70 9.72 10.70
C PRO A 8 10.95 8.72 9.78
N LEU A 9 10.15 7.80 10.34
CA LEU A 9 9.35 6.81 9.60
C LEU A 9 7.85 7.12 9.60
N GLU A 10 7.48 8.37 9.88
CA GLU A 10 6.09 8.80 9.70
C GLU A 10 5.61 8.52 8.26
N GLY A 11 4.41 7.94 8.14
CA GLY A 11 3.84 7.53 6.86
C GLY A 11 4.19 6.10 6.43
N ILE A 12 5.13 5.43 7.12
CA ILE A 12 5.43 4.01 6.87
C ILE A 12 4.47 3.11 7.65
N ARG A 13 3.84 2.16 6.96
CA ARG A 13 2.97 1.13 7.55
C ARG A 13 3.63 -0.25 7.52
N ILE A 14 3.68 -0.90 8.68
CA ILE A 14 4.27 -2.21 8.90
C ILE A 14 3.18 -3.19 9.33
N LEU A 15 3.04 -4.29 8.60
CA LEU A 15 2.24 -5.45 8.99
C LEU A 15 3.16 -6.46 9.70
N ASP A 16 3.02 -6.56 11.01
CA ASP A 16 3.82 -7.42 11.88
C ASP A 16 3.07 -8.74 12.13
N LEU A 17 3.42 -9.77 11.36
CA LEU A 17 2.94 -11.14 11.57
C LEU A 17 3.84 -11.92 12.55
N SER A 18 4.93 -11.30 13.01
CA SER A 18 5.96 -11.96 13.78
C SER A 18 5.57 -12.15 15.25
N ARG A 19 6.23 -13.11 15.89
CA ARG A 19 5.98 -13.53 17.28
C ARG A 19 7.26 -13.60 18.09
N VAL A 20 7.13 -13.73 19.41
CA VAL A 20 8.26 -13.94 20.34
C VAL A 20 9.13 -12.70 20.51
N LEU A 21 10.32 -12.61 19.92
CA LEU A 21 11.26 -11.53 20.23
C LEU A 21 11.94 -10.90 19.02
N ALA A 22 12.64 -11.65 18.17
CA ALA A 22 13.45 -11.04 17.09
C ALA A 22 12.64 -10.12 16.15
N GLY A 23 11.53 -10.62 15.60
CA GLY A 23 10.63 -9.82 14.77
C GLY A 23 9.94 -8.70 15.55
N PRO A 24 9.31 -8.98 16.71
CA PRO A 24 8.70 -7.93 17.51
C PRO A 24 9.65 -6.81 17.94
N TRP A 25 10.92 -7.13 18.21
CA TRP A 25 11.97 -6.18 18.54
C TRP A 25 12.28 -5.24 17.37
N ALA A 26 12.42 -5.80 16.16
CA ALA A 26 12.62 -5.02 14.94
C ALA A 26 11.46 -4.05 14.69
N THR A 27 10.21 -4.55 14.72
CA THR A 27 9.04 -3.73 14.44
C THR A 27 8.77 -2.70 15.55
N GLN A 28 9.09 -3.00 16.81
CA GLN A 28 9.03 -2.02 17.90
C GLN A 28 10.00 -0.85 17.67
N LEU A 29 11.25 -1.12 17.27
CA LEU A 29 12.23 -0.06 16.98
C LEU A 29 11.74 0.85 15.84
N LEU A 30 11.20 0.27 14.78
CA LEU A 30 10.63 1.03 13.66
C LEU A 30 9.38 1.83 14.10
N GLY A 31 8.56 1.26 14.99
CA GLY A 31 7.42 1.96 15.60
C GLY A 31 7.84 3.15 16.47
N ASP A 32 8.89 3.02 17.26
CA ASP A 32 9.50 4.11 18.03
C ASP A 32 9.99 5.24 17.11
N MET A 33 10.48 4.89 15.91
CA MET A 33 10.88 5.83 14.85
C MET A 33 9.72 6.42 14.05
N GLY A 34 8.47 6.12 14.40
CA GLY A 34 7.28 6.78 13.84
C GLY A 34 6.43 5.92 12.90
N ALA A 35 6.85 4.69 12.58
CA ALA A 35 6.06 3.80 11.74
C ALA A 35 4.74 3.41 12.43
N GLU A 36 3.70 3.20 11.63
CA GLU A 36 2.46 2.54 12.06
C GLU A 36 2.66 1.03 12.02
N VAL A 37 2.62 0.37 13.17
CA VAL A 37 2.82 -1.08 13.26
C VAL A 37 1.51 -1.78 13.61
N ILE A 38 1.02 -2.62 12.72
CA ILE A 38 -0.17 -3.45 12.90
C ILE A 38 0.28 -4.88 13.19
N LYS A 39 0.17 -5.30 14.45
CA LYS A 39 0.51 -6.66 14.89
C LYS A 39 -0.69 -7.57 14.71
N ILE A 40 -0.54 -8.60 13.88
CA ILE A 40 -1.54 -9.64 13.68
C ILE A 40 -1.32 -10.75 14.71
N GLU A 41 -2.38 -11.07 15.42
CA GLU A 41 -2.35 -12.01 16.54
C GLU A 41 -3.45 -13.06 16.43
N ARG A 42 -3.22 -14.23 17.04
CA ARG A 42 -4.23 -15.31 17.07
C ARG A 42 -5.41 -14.88 17.95
N PRO A 43 -6.67 -14.99 17.48
CA PRO A 43 -7.84 -14.71 18.31
C PRO A 43 -7.82 -15.53 19.61
N GLY A 44 -8.14 -14.88 20.74
CA GLY A 44 -8.21 -15.50 22.07
C GLY A 44 -6.88 -15.87 22.73
N LEU A 45 -5.82 -16.14 21.96
CA LEU A 45 -4.53 -16.59 22.48
C LEU A 45 -3.43 -15.52 22.37
N GLY A 46 -3.35 -14.83 21.24
CA GLY A 46 -2.35 -13.82 20.96
C GLY A 46 -0.95 -14.34 20.63
N ASP A 47 0.03 -13.44 20.74
CA ASP A 47 1.46 -13.75 20.79
C ASP A 47 1.79 -14.62 22.01
N ASP A 48 2.67 -15.61 21.84
CA ASP A 48 3.10 -16.52 22.92
C ASP A 48 3.66 -15.76 24.14
N THR A 49 4.31 -14.62 23.90
CA THR A 49 4.93 -13.82 24.97
C THR A 49 3.94 -13.16 25.90
N ARG A 50 2.66 -13.00 25.53
CA ARG A 50 1.61 -12.52 26.46
C ARG A 50 1.52 -13.40 27.69
N HIS A 51 1.79 -14.70 27.53
CA HIS A 51 1.67 -15.73 28.56
C HIS A 51 3.01 -16.09 29.21
N TRP A 52 4.11 -15.46 28.83
CA TRP A 52 5.45 -15.76 29.37
C TRP A 52 5.75 -14.92 30.63
N GLY A 53 4.97 -15.16 31.69
CA GLY A 53 5.24 -14.68 33.04
C GLY A 53 5.46 -15.83 34.03
N PRO A 54 5.62 -15.53 35.32
CA PRO A 54 5.68 -14.19 35.93
C PRO A 54 6.98 -13.43 35.59
N PRO A 55 7.03 -12.09 35.74
CA PRO A 55 5.96 -11.23 36.27
C PRO A 55 5.00 -10.68 35.19
N TYR A 56 3.77 -10.39 35.61
CA TYR A 56 2.75 -9.69 34.82
C TYR A 56 2.57 -8.26 35.32
N ALA A 57 2.16 -7.35 34.44
CA ALA A 57 1.72 -6.02 34.84
C ALA A 57 0.50 -6.12 35.76
N LYS A 58 0.46 -5.31 36.81
CA LYS A 58 -0.70 -5.25 37.70
C LYS A 58 -1.85 -4.51 37.00
N SER A 59 -3.00 -5.16 36.87
CA SER A 59 -4.23 -4.54 36.38
C SER A 59 -4.97 -3.86 37.54
N SER A 60 -5.71 -2.78 37.23
CA SER A 60 -6.63 -2.14 38.19
C SER A 60 -7.88 -3.00 38.48
N ASN A 61 -8.21 -3.91 37.56
CA ASN A 61 -9.26 -4.91 37.70
C ASN A 61 -8.55 -6.27 37.74
N GLU A 62 -8.59 -6.98 38.87
CA GLU A 62 -7.80 -8.18 39.20
C GLU A 62 -7.96 -9.40 38.25
N GLU A 63 -8.61 -9.25 37.09
CA GLU A 63 -8.99 -10.33 36.16
C GLU A 63 -8.25 -10.34 34.80
N VAL A 64 -7.38 -9.35 34.51
CA VAL A 64 -6.68 -9.26 33.20
C VAL A 64 -5.18 -9.52 33.36
N GLU A 65 -4.73 -10.71 32.93
CA GLU A 65 -3.31 -11.15 32.95
C GLU A 65 -2.74 -11.33 31.51
N ASP A 66 -2.93 -10.37 30.60
CA ASP A 66 -2.47 -10.50 29.20
C ASP A 66 -1.19 -9.71 28.85
N LEU A 67 -0.59 -9.03 29.84
CA LEU A 67 0.62 -8.20 29.70
C LEU A 67 1.77 -8.70 30.59
N SER A 68 2.41 -9.79 30.17
CA SER A 68 3.69 -10.20 30.78
C SER A 68 4.77 -9.13 30.59
N ALA A 69 5.76 -9.10 31.49
CA ALA A 69 6.95 -8.25 31.30
C ALA A 69 7.69 -8.56 29.99
N TYR A 70 7.59 -9.79 29.48
CA TYR A 70 8.17 -10.17 28.20
C TYR A 70 7.45 -9.46 27.04
N PHE A 71 6.12 -9.52 27.00
CA PHE A 71 5.32 -8.87 25.96
C PHE A 71 5.52 -7.36 25.97
N LEU A 72 5.60 -6.76 27.17
CA LEU A 72 5.87 -5.33 27.33
C LEU A 72 7.21 -4.89 26.73
N SER A 73 8.22 -5.77 26.73
CA SER A 73 9.57 -5.41 26.27
C SER A 73 9.68 -5.14 24.77
N ALA A 74 8.76 -5.68 23.96
CA ALA A 74 8.90 -5.75 22.50
C ALA A 74 7.64 -5.37 21.69
N ASN A 75 6.61 -4.77 22.30
CA ASN A 75 5.34 -4.48 21.62
C ASN A 75 4.75 -3.07 21.85
N ARG A 76 5.51 -2.11 22.38
CA ARG A 76 5.02 -0.71 22.46
C ARG A 76 4.84 -0.11 21.05
N ASN A 77 4.05 0.96 20.95
CA ASN A 77 3.71 1.63 19.68
C ASN A 77 2.96 0.79 18.63
N LYS A 78 2.58 -0.45 18.93
CA LYS A 78 1.83 -1.33 18.02
C LYS A 78 0.32 -1.22 18.21
N LYS A 79 -0.41 -1.59 17.16
CA LYS A 79 -1.84 -1.90 17.16
C LYS A 79 -2.02 -3.42 17.22
N SER A 80 -2.89 -3.93 18.09
CA SER A 80 -3.17 -5.37 18.14
C SER A 80 -4.45 -5.70 17.39
N VAL A 81 -4.36 -6.59 16.40
CA VAL A 81 -5.47 -7.02 15.55
C VAL A 81 -5.54 -8.54 15.56
N CYS A 82 -6.69 -9.08 15.97
CA CYS A 82 -6.90 -10.53 16.02
C CYS A 82 -7.47 -11.04 14.71
N ILE A 83 -6.71 -11.87 13.98
CA ILE A 83 -7.16 -12.51 12.74
C ILE A 83 -6.69 -13.96 12.74
N ASP A 84 -7.60 -14.89 12.48
CA ASP A 84 -7.23 -16.30 12.26
C ASP A 84 -6.77 -16.51 10.81
N MET A 85 -5.45 -16.45 10.60
CA MET A 85 -4.83 -16.67 9.29
C MET A 85 -5.07 -18.06 8.70
N ALA A 86 -5.48 -19.05 9.51
CA ALA A 86 -5.73 -20.40 9.02
C ALA A 86 -7.06 -20.49 8.25
N THR A 87 -7.94 -19.50 8.40
CA THR A 87 -9.20 -19.40 7.64
C THR A 87 -8.98 -18.65 6.33
N GLU A 88 -9.78 -18.96 5.31
CA GLU A 88 -9.72 -18.26 4.02
C GLU A 88 -10.05 -16.76 4.17
N GLU A 89 -11.05 -16.44 5.00
CA GLU A 89 -11.43 -15.06 5.34
C GLU A 89 -10.28 -14.32 6.02
N GLY A 90 -9.69 -14.89 7.06
CA GLY A 90 -8.60 -14.26 7.79
C GLY A 90 -7.33 -14.10 6.93
N ALA A 91 -6.99 -15.09 6.11
CA ALA A 91 -5.93 -14.94 5.12
C ALA A 91 -6.25 -13.82 4.12
N GLY A 92 -7.50 -13.70 3.68
CA GLY A 92 -7.98 -12.61 2.83
C GLY A 92 -7.84 -11.23 3.48
N GLN A 93 -8.21 -11.09 4.75
CA GLN A 93 -8.03 -9.85 5.52
C GLN A 93 -6.56 -9.46 5.65
N ILE A 94 -5.66 -10.42 5.89
CA ILE A 94 -4.23 -10.16 5.98
C ILE A 94 -3.64 -9.77 4.62
N ARG A 95 -4.05 -10.43 3.52
CA ARG A 95 -3.66 -10.00 2.15
C ARG A 95 -4.11 -8.56 1.88
N ALA A 96 -5.35 -8.23 2.23
CA ALA A 96 -5.88 -6.88 2.05
C ALA A 96 -5.10 -5.83 2.87
N LEU A 97 -4.67 -6.15 4.10
CA LEU A 97 -3.75 -5.31 4.86
C LEU A 97 -2.40 -5.15 4.15
N ALA A 98 -1.82 -6.25 3.68
CA ALA A 98 -0.51 -6.26 3.04
C ALA A 98 -0.45 -5.43 1.74
N ARG A 99 -1.57 -5.34 1.00
CA ARG A 99 -1.68 -4.48 -0.19
C ARG A 99 -1.44 -2.99 0.11
N THR A 100 -1.71 -2.55 1.34
CA THR A 100 -1.52 -1.17 1.77
C THR A 100 -0.33 -0.97 2.71
N ALA A 101 0.41 -2.06 3.01
CA ALA A 101 1.58 -2.00 3.86
C ALA A 101 2.84 -1.68 3.03
N ASP A 102 3.76 -0.95 3.65
CA ASP A 102 5.10 -0.76 3.10
C ASP A 102 6.01 -1.95 3.40
N VAL A 103 5.82 -2.53 4.58
CA VAL A 103 6.65 -3.62 5.10
C VAL A 103 5.77 -4.72 5.68
N VAL A 104 6.05 -5.97 5.32
CA VAL A 104 5.56 -7.16 6.04
C VAL A 104 6.72 -7.80 6.77
N VAL A 105 6.56 -8.10 8.06
CA VAL A 105 7.56 -8.80 8.87
C VAL A 105 6.98 -10.09 9.41
N GLU A 106 7.69 -11.19 9.23
CA GLU A 106 7.25 -12.51 9.71
C GLU A 106 8.42 -13.38 10.18
N ASN A 107 8.13 -14.34 11.06
CA ASN A 107 9.10 -15.30 11.56
C ASN A 107 8.52 -16.72 11.70
N PHE A 108 7.69 -17.14 10.73
CA PHE A 108 7.19 -18.50 10.66
C PHE A 108 8.27 -19.43 10.09
N LYS A 109 8.02 -20.74 10.20
CA LYS A 109 8.85 -21.71 9.49
C LYS A 109 8.80 -21.42 8.00
N ARG A 110 9.95 -21.57 7.33
CA ARG A 110 10.09 -21.43 5.88
C ARG A 110 8.93 -22.09 5.13
N GLY A 111 8.38 -21.37 4.15
CA GLY A 111 7.25 -21.83 3.33
C GLY A 111 5.90 -21.94 4.06
N GLY A 112 5.85 -21.73 5.39
CA GLY A 112 4.65 -21.93 6.19
C GLY A 112 3.48 -20.99 5.84
N LEU A 113 3.78 -19.83 5.26
CA LEU A 113 2.81 -18.82 4.83
C LEU A 113 2.35 -18.98 3.37
N ALA A 114 3.06 -19.75 2.55
CA ALA A 114 2.74 -19.92 1.13
C ALA A 114 1.36 -20.54 0.91
N LYS A 115 0.98 -21.51 1.75
CA LYS A 115 -0.36 -22.14 1.72
C LYS A 115 -1.52 -21.18 2.01
N TYR A 116 -1.25 -20.00 2.56
CA TYR A 116 -2.23 -18.95 2.84
C TYR A 116 -2.17 -17.80 1.81
N GLY A 117 -1.25 -17.87 0.85
CA GLY A 117 -0.96 -16.76 -0.08
C GLY A 117 -0.41 -15.53 0.66
N LEU A 118 0.34 -15.76 1.74
CA LEU A 118 0.91 -14.71 2.58
C LEU A 118 2.44 -14.64 2.50
N ASP A 119 3.06 -15.41 1.61
CA ASP A 119 4.49 -15.36 1.33
C ASP A 119 4.85 -14.23 0.35
N TYR A 120 6.14 -13.93 0.23
CA TYR A 120 6.61 -12.84 -0.62
C TYR A 120 6.21 -13.01 -2.10
N ALA A 121 6.25 -14.23 -2.64
CA ALA A 121 5.91 -14.46 -4.05
C ALA A 121 4.44 -14.14 -4.34
N ALA A 122 3.54 -14.42 -3.40
CA ALA A 122 2.13 -14.05 -3.53
C ALA A 122 1.90 -12.55 -3.32
N LEU A 123 2.42 -11.98 -2.23
CA LEU A 123 2.14 -10.58 -1.87
C LEU A 123 2.87 -9.56 -2.75
N GLY A 124 4.08 -9.89 -3.23
CA GLY A 124 4.87 -9.01 -4.09
C GLY A 124 4.28 -8.79 -5.49
N VAL A 125 3.42 -9.72 -5.95
CA VAL A 125 2.65 -9.55 -7.20
C VAL A 125 1.58 -8.46 -7.02
N GLU A 126 0.88 -8.47 -5.88
CA GLU A 126 -0.17 -7.50 -5.59
C GLU A 126 0.39 -6.13 -5.16
N ASN A 127 1.60 -6.10 -4.59
CA ASN A 127 2.29 -4.89 -4.17
C ASN A 127 3.79 -4.96 -4.53
N PRO A 128 4.18 -4.54 -5.76
CA PRO A 128 5.58 -4.57 -6.21
C PRO A 128 6.52 -3.65 -5.42
N ALA A 129 5.98 -2.72 -4.63
CA ALA A 129 6.71 -1.83 -3.73
C ALA A 129 6.87 -2.41 -2.32
N LEU A 130 6.38 -3.63 -2.06
CA LEU A 130 6.40 -4.27 -0.75
C LEU A 130 7.80 -4.70 -0.34
N ILE A 131 8.23 -4.28 0.84
CA ILE A 131 9.40 -4.86 1.50
C ILE A 131 8.92 -6.00 2.39
N TYR A 132 9.45 -7.20 2.17
CA TYR A 132 9.06 -8.38 2.94
C TYR A 132 10.27 -8.87 3.72
N CYS A 133 10.18 -8.93 5.05
CA CYS A 133 11.26 -9.39 5.91
C CYS A 133 10.90 -10.71 6.58
N SER A 134 11.66 -11.75 6.24
CA SER A 134 11.58 -13.07 6.86
C SER A 134 12.71 -13.25 7.89
N ILE A 135 12.34 -13.67 9.10
CA ILE A 135 13.29 -13.96 10.18
C ILE A 135 13.17 -15.44 10.56
N THR A 136 14.24 -16.21 10.40
CA THR A 136 14.25 -17.66 10.70
C THR A 136 15.45 -18.06 11.54
N GLY A 137 15.50 -19.31 12.00
CA GLY A 137 16.66 -19.82 12.75
C GLY A 137 17.94 -19.90 11.91
N PHE A 138 17.80 -20.37 10.67
CA PHE A 138 18.91 -20.83 9.83
C PHE A 138 18.94 -20.23 8.41
N GLY A 139 18.00 -19.38 8.05
CA GLY A 139 17.91 -18.76 6.73
C GLY A 139 16.85 -19.41 5.83
N GLN A 140 16.77 -18.94 4.59
CA GLN A 140 15.81 -19.43 3.58
C GLN A 140 16.42 -20.49 2.66
N ASP A 141 17.66 -20.88 2.91
CA ASP A 141 18.47 -21.79 2.10
C ASP A 141 19.46 -22.57 2.99
N GLY A 142 20.20 -23.50 2.38
CA GLY A 142 21.06 -24.43 3.10
C GLY A 142 20.34 -25.65 3.69
N PRO A 143 21.10 -26.61 4.25
CA PRO A 143 20.57 -27.90 4.69
C PRO A 143 19.65 -27.81 5.92
N ASP A 144 19.81 -26.78 6.75
CA ASP A 144 19.04 -26.56 7.98
C ASP A 144 17.88 -25.55 7.80
N ALA A 145 17.54 -25.14 6.57
CA ALA A 145 16.52 -24.11 6.31
C ALA A 145 15.14 -24.42 6.92
N ASP A 146 14.77 -25.70 7.03
CA ASP A 146 13.49 -26.14 7.59
C ASP A 146 13.55 -26.42 9.11
N ARG A 147 14.74 -26.28 9.71
CA ARG A 147 14.98 -26.57 11.12
C ARG A 147 14.44 -25.43 12.00
N PRO A 148 13.68 -25.74 13.06
CA PRO A 148 13.25 -24.71 14.02
C PRO A 148 14.46 -24.18 14.80
N GLY A 149 14.51 -22.85 15.00
CA GLY A 149 15.55 -22.17 15.76
C GLY A 149 14.98 -21.29 16.86
N TYR A 150 15.57 -21.38 18.04
CA TYR A 150 15.35 -20.47 19.18
C TYR A 150 16.71 -19.97 19.67
N ASP A 151 16.72 -18.80 20.29
CA ASP A 151 17.93 -18.13 20.79
C ASP A 151 18.91 -19.09 21.48
N LEU A 152 18.49 -19.85 22.50
CA LEU A 152 19.38 -20.78 23.22
C LEU A 152 20.03 -21.83 22.31
N LEU A 153 19.27 -22.42 21.38
CA LEU A 153 19.81 -23.38 20.43
C LEU A 153 20.90 -22.71 19.58
N ILE A 154 20.63 -21.49 19.10
CA ILE A 154 21.55 -20.74 18.25
C ILE A 154 22.78 -20.26 19.02
N GLN A 155 22.67 -19.89 20.29
CA GLN A 155 23.84 -19.62 21.14
C GLN A 155 24.75 -20.85 21.26
N GLY A 156 24.15 -22.06 21.35
CA GLY A 156 24.89 -23.31 21.39
C GLY A 156 25.62 -23.61 20.07
N ILE A 157 24.89 -23.60 18.94
CA ILE A 157 25.47 -24.00 17.66
C ILE A 157 26.38 -22.95 17.02
N SER A 158 26.20 -21.66 17.34
CA SER A 158 27.05 -20.59 16.79
C SER A 158 28.44 -20.57 17.41
N GLY A 159 28.64 -21.24 18.55
CA GLY A 159 29.88 -21.19 19.33
C GLY A 159 29.91 -20.06 20.36
N LEU A 160 28.86 -19.24 20.51
CA LEU A 160 28.82 -18.24 21.57
C LEU A 160 28.96 -18.87 22.96
N MET A 161 28.26 -19.98 23.20
CA MET A 161 28.36 -20.69 24.48
C MET A 161 29.74 -21.33 24.70
N SER A 162 30.48 -21.69 23.65
CA SER A 162 31.79 -22.33 23.80
C SER A 162 32.84 -21.37 24.35
N ILE A 163 32.67 -20.06 24.13
CA ILE A 163 33.56 -18.99 24.59
C ILE A 163 33.02 -18.22 25.80
N THR A 164 31.80 -18.53 26.26
CA THR A 164 31.15 -17.87 27.39
C THR A 164 31.12 -18.80 28.60
N GLY A 165 31.61 -18.31 29.75
CA GLY A 165 31.58 -19.04 31.02
C GLY A 165 32.94 -19.10 31.70
N THR A 166 33.00 -19.92 32.74
CA THR A 166 34.22 -20.12 33.51
C THR A 166 35.25 -20.94 32.70
N PRO A 167 36.56 -20.59 32.74
CA PRO A 167 37.63 -21.33 32.09
C PRO A 167 37.63 -22.83 32.40
N GLU A 168 38.21 -23.63 31.50
CA GLU A 168 38.37 -25.06 31.73
C GLU A 168 39.27 -25.36 32.93
N GLY A 169 38.89 -26.37 33.71
CA GLY A 169 39.64 -26.79 34.90
C GLY A 169 39.36 -25.99 36.17
N GLU A 170 38.58 -24.91 36.09
CA GLU A 170 38.16 -24.12 37.26
C GLU A 170 36.82 -24.59 37.85
N PRO A 171 36.57 -24.41 39.16
CA PRO A 171 35.28 -24.73 39.77
C PRO A 171 34.11 -24.03 39.09
N GLY A 172 33.10 -24.81 38.65
CA GLY A 172 31.97 -24.29 37.90
C GLY A 172 32.23 -24.10 36.39
N SER A 173 33.33 -24.68 35.86
CA SER A 173 33.63 -24.68 34.42
C SER A 173 32.48 -25.28 33.59
N GLY A 174 32.18 -24.64 32.47
CA GLY A 174 31.22 -25.13 31.49
C GLY A 174 30.75 -24.01 30.58
N PRO A 175 30.22 -24.36 29.39
CA PRO A 175 29.59 -23.38 28.51
C PRO A 175 28.32 -22.84 29.16
N VAL A 176 28.16 -21.51 29.18
CA VAL A 176 26.96 -20.85 29.72
C VAL A 176 26.32 -19.96 28.67
N LYS A 177 24.99 -19.87 28.69
CA LYS A 177 24.26 -18.92 27.85
C LYS A 177 24.40 -17.49 28.39
N VAL A 178 24.25 -16.51 27.52
CA VAL A 178 24.08 -15.11 27.93
C VAL A 178 22.74 -14.93 28.65
N GLY A 179 22.70 -14.05 29.66
CA GLY A 179 21.53 -13.82 30.52
C GLY A 179 20.32 -13.15 29.86
N VAL A 180 20.43 -12.78 28.57
CA VAL A 180 19.36 -12.23 27.74
C VAL A 180 19.34 -13.00 26.41
N ALA A 181 18.21 -12.99 25.71
CA ALA A 181 18.08 -13.54 24.36
C ALA A 181 18.85 -12.67 23.33
N LEU A 182 20.17 -12.72 23.42
CA LEU A 182 21.09 -11.86 22.67
C LEU A 182 20.97 -12.08 21.15
N VAL A 183 20.80 -13.32 20.72
CA VAL A 183 20.70 -13.65 19.29
C VAL A 183 19.42 -13.05 18.73
N ASP A 184 18.28 -13.20 19.42
CA ASP A 184 17.02 -12.60 19.00
C ASP A 184 17.13 -11.06 18.89
N ILE A 185 17.77 -10.41 19.86
CA ILE A 185 17.98 -8.95 19.85
C ILE A 185 18.84 -8.54 18.65
N LEU A 186 19.98 -9.20 18.44
CA LEU A 186 20.88 -8.90 17.32
C LEU A 186 20.20 -9.12 15.97
N THR A 187 19.44 -10.21 15.82
CA THR A 187 18.69 -10.47 14.60
C THR A 187 17.60 -9.42 14.37
N GLY A 188 16.90 -8.99 15.42
CA GLY A 188 15.95 -7.88 15.32
C GLY A 188 16.61 -6.57 14.86
N LEU A 189 17.84 -6.29 15.33
CA LEU A 189 18.63 -5.15 14.88
C LEU A 189 19.01 -5.28 13.39
N TYR A 190 19.53 -6.43 12.95
CA TYR A 190 19.83 -6.68 11.54
C TYR A 190 18.59 -6.57 10.64
N ALA A 191 17.46 -7.12 11.07
CA ALA A 191 16.18 -7.00 10.35
C ALA A 191 15.74 -5.54 10.23
N SER A 192 15.79 -4.76 11.32
CA SER A 192 15.43 -3.34 11.28
C SER A 192 16.35 -2.54 10.35
N ASN A 193 17.67 -2.81 10.36
CA ASN A 193 18.63 -2.17 9.46
C ASN A 193 18.37 -2.54 7.99
N GLY A 194 18.09 -3.81 7.72
CA GLY A 194 17.74 -4.28 6.38
C GLY A 194 16.47 -3.60 5.86
N ILE A 195 15.45 -3.46 6.70
CA ILE A 195 14.19 -2.77 6.35
C ILE A 195 14.47 -1.29 6.05
N LEU A 196 15.25 -0.60 6.89
CA LEU A 196 15.62 0.80 6.64
C LEU A 196 16.39 0.98 5.33
N ALA A 197 17.32 0.09 5.02
CA ALA A 197 18.07 0.10 3.77
C ALA A 197 17.16 -0.15 2.55
N ALA A 198 16.23 -1.10 2.65
CA ALA A 198 15.27 -1.39 1.59
C ALA A 198 14.26 -0.24 1.41
N LEU A 199 13.82 0.43 2.48
CA LEU A 199 12.98 1.62 2.38
C LEU A 199 13.70 2.76 1.66
N HIS A 200 15.00 2.93 1.92
CA HIS A 200 15.82 3.90 1.21
C HIS A 200 15.99 3.54 -0.27
N GLU A 201 16.28 2.27 -0.60
CA GLU A 201 16.38 1.80 -1.99
C GLU A 201 15.07 1.99 -2.74
N ARG A 202 13.95 1.62 -2.13
CA ARG A 202 12.61 1.77 -2.71
C ARG A 202 12.28 3.22 -3.04
N ALA A 203 12.76 4.19 -2.26
CA ALA A 203 12.57 5.61 -2.55
C ALA A 203 13.31 6.05 -3.83
N ILE A 204 14.31 5.29 -4.27
CA ILE A 204 15.07 5.52 -5.51
C ILE A 204 14.49 4.70 -6.66
N SER A 205 14.22 3.41 -6.42
CA SER A 205 13.84 2.44 -7.46
C SER A 205 12.33 2.35 -7.71
N GLY A 206 11.52 2.75 -6.72
CA GLY A 206 10.08 2.50 -6.67
C GLY A 206 9.69 1.04 -6.38
N ARG A 207 10.66 0.14 -6.14
CA ARG A 207 10.42 -1.30 -5.96
C ARG A 207 10.76 -1.78 -4.56
N GLY A 208 10.01 -2.76 -4.10
CA GLY A 208 10.29 -3.48 -2.86
C GLY A 208 11.26 -4.65 -3.08
N GLN A 209 11.54 -5.39 -2.02
CA GLN A 209 12.40 -6.57 -2.06
C GLN A 209 12.14 -7.51 -0.88
N HIS A 210 12.57 -8.76 -1.03
CA HIS A 210 12.62 -9.73 0.05
C HIS A 210 13.93 -9.60 0.83
N ILE A 211 13.83 -9.56 2.16
CA ILE A 211 14.93 -9.56 3.10
C ILE A 211 14.85 -10.87 3.89
N SER A 212 15.91 -11.66 3.83
CA SER A 212 16.07 -12.87 4.65
C SER A 212 17.12 -12.61 5.72
N VAL A 213 16.74 -12.75 6.98
CA VAL A 213 17.67 -12.68 8.12
C VAL A 213 17.56 -13.97 8.93
N SER A 214 18.70 -14.54 9.33
CA SER A 214 18.73 -15.71 10.20
C SER A 214 19.36 -15.41 11.56
N LEU A 215 18.89 -16.12 12.59
CA LEU A 215 19.49 -16.09 13.92
C LEU A 215 20.96 -16.53 13.86
N LEU A 216 21.26 -17.60 13.12
CA LEU A 216 22.63 -18.14 13.01
C LEU A 216 23.59 -17.16 12.33
N ASP A 217 23.20 -16.55 11.20
CA ASP A 217 24.07 -15.59 10.49
C ASP A 217 24.30 -14.34 11.33
N SER A 218 23.23 -13.86 12.00
CA SER A 218 23.32 -12.71 12.90
C SER A 218 24.33 -12.95 14.02
N MET A 219 24.29 -14.12 14.64
CA MET A 219 25.24 -14.46 15.71
C MET A 219 26.65 -14.72 15.16
N THR A 220 26.77 -15.38 14.01
CA THR A 220 28.07 -15.63 13.37
C THR A 220 28.78 -14.31 13.06
N ALA A 221 28.07 -13.33 12.50
CA ALA A 221 28.60 -11.99 12.26
C ALA A 221 28.99 -11.27 13.57
N ALA A 222 28.19 -11.44 14.62
CA ALA A 222 28.40 -10.79 15.91
C ALA A 222 29.53 -11.39 16.76
N LEU A 223 30.05 -12.57 16.43
CA LEU A 223 31.25 -13.13 17.09
C LEU A 223 32.53 -12.31 16.80
N ALA A 224 32.50 -11.49 15.76
CA ALA A 224 33.52 -10.48 15.45
C ALA A 224 34.96 -11.00 15.58
N ASN A 225 35.73 -10.50 16.55
CA ASN A 225 37.13 -10.86 16.75
C ASN A 225 37.31 -12.35 17.11
N GLN A 226 36.37 -12.99 17.79
CA GLN A 226 36.50 -14.41 18.18
C GLN A 226 36.42 -15.32 16.95
N ALA A 227 35.50 -15.02 16.03
CA ALA A 227 35.41 -15.73 14.75
C ALA A 227 36.68 -15.50 13.91
N LEU A 228 37.15 -14.26 13.80
CA LEU A 228 38.38 -13.96 13.05
C LEU A 228 39.64 -14.54 13.71
N SER A 229 39.72 -14.62 15.04
CA SER A 229 40.82 -15.27 15.74
C SER A 229 40.96 -16.73 15.33
N TYR A 230 39.84 -17.48 15.25
CA TYR A 230 39.86 -18.84 14.73
C TYR A 230 40.24 -18.89 13.25
N LEU A 231 39.63 -18.05 12.40
CA LEU A 231 39.90 -18.06 10.95
C LEU A 231 41.36 -17.72 10.61
N VAL A 232 42.02 -16.91 11.43
CA VAL A 232 43.44 -16.52 11.25
C VAL A 232 44.40 -17.56 11.83
N SER A 233 44.11 -18.11 13.01
CA SER A 233 45.04 -18.99 13.74
C SER A 233 44.81 -20.49 13.50
N GLY A 234 43.60 -20.90 13.14
CA GLY A 234 43.15 -22.29 13.16
C GLY A 234 42.87 -22.84 14.55
N GLU A 235 43.03 -22.04 15.61
CA GLU A 235 42.85 -22.45 17.01
C GLU A 235 41.51 -21.97 17.57
N ASN A 236 40.82 -22.87 18.29
CA ASN A 236 39.54 -22.54 18.90
C ASN A 236 39.73 -21.62 20.12
N PRO A 237 39.06 -20.45 20.16
CA PRO A 237 39.05 -19.61 21.36
C PRO A 237 38.46 -20.35 22.56
N GLN A 238 39.00 -20.08 23.75
CA GLN A 238 38.60 -20.71 25.00
C GLN A 238 37.73 -19.78 25.85
N ARG A 239 37.04 -20.35 26.85
CA ARG A 239 36.37 -19.56 27.91
C ARG A 239 37.42 -18.90 28.78
N LEU A 240 37.31 -17.59 28.94
CA LEU A 240 38.25 -16.77 29.73
C LEU A 240 37.58 -16.10 30.95
N GLY A 241 36.32 -16.43 31.25
CA GLY A 241 35.55 -15.70 32.26
C GLY A 241 35.43 -14.22 31.90
N ASN A 242 35.85 -13.34 32.81
CA ASN A 242 35.81 -11.88 32.62
C ASN A 242 37.07 -11.31 31.94
N THR A 243 38.11 -12.12 31.75
CA THR A 243 39.39 -11.67 31.20
C THR A 243 39.29 -11.43 29.69
N HIS A 244 39.76 -10.27 29.21
CA HIS A 244 39.84 -10.02 27.77
C HIS A 244 40.92 -10.91 27.10
N PRO A 245 40.67 -11.48 25.90
CA PRO A 245 41.64 -12.35 25.24
C PRO A 245 42.94 -11.61 24.84
N SER A 246 42.84 -10.35 24.44
CA SER A 246 43.94 -9.61 23.79
C SER A 246 44.42 -8.36 24.53
N ILE A 247 43.89 -8.05 25.71
CA ILE A 247 44.19 -6.81 26.44
C ILE A 247 44.36 -7.13 27.92
N ALA A 248 45.39 -6.56 28.56
CA ALA A 248 45.60 -6.70 30.00
C ALA A 248 46.18 -5.42 30.62
N PRO A 249 45.82 -5.04 31.87
CA PRO A 249 44.73 -5.60 32.67
C PRO A 249 43.37 -5.11 32.14
N TYR A 250 42.54 -6.06 31.70
CA TYR A 250 41.17 -5.84 31.26
C TYR A 250 40.33 -6.99 31.80
N ASP A 251 39.80 -6.79 33.01
CA ASP A 251 39.23 -7.88 33.81
C ASP A 251 38.40 -7.36 35.00
N VAL A 252 37.80 -8.29 35.75
CA VAL A 252 37.16 -8.06 37.05
C VAL A 252 38.14 -8.38 38.17
N PHE A 253 38.26 -7.45 39.12
CA PHE A 253 39.14 -7.55 40.29
C PHE A 253 38.35 -7.34 41.58
N ALA A 254 38.63 -8.18 42.58
CA ALA A 254 38.11 -8.00 43.92
C ALA A 254 38.75 -6.77 44.58
N THR A 255 37.94 -6.06 45.38
CA THR A 255 38.40 -5.01 46.30
C THR A 255 37.98 -5.37 47.72
N SER A 256 38.20 -4.49 48.70
CA SER A 256 37.92 -4.85 50.10
C SER A 256 36.45 -5.14 50.41
N ASP A 257 35.51 -4.69 49.58
CA ASP A 257 34.06 -4.81 49.81
C ASP A 257 33.25 -5.38 48.63
N ARG A 258 33.66 -5.14 47.38
CA ARG A 258 33.02 -5.72 46.16
C ARG A 258 33.95 -5.71 44.95
N ASP A 259 33.56 -6.41 43.90
CA ASP A 259 34.31 -6.43 42.64
C ASP A 259 34.17 -5.13 41.85
N ILE A 260 35.24 -4.75 41.15
CA ILE A 260 35.27 -3.69 40.12
C ILE A 260 35.76 -4.24 38.79
N ILE A 261 35.25 -3.67 37.70
CA ILE A 261 35.78 -3.85 36.35
C ILE A 261 36.90 -2.83 36.17
N LEU A 262 38.03 -3.29 35.62
CA LEU A 262 39.15 -2.45 35.20
C LEU A 262 39.41 -2.70 33.71
N ALA A 263 39.47 -1.65 32.91
CA ALA A 263 39.70 -1.72 31.46
C ALA A 263 40.85 -0.80 31.04
N VAL A 264 42.09 -1.28 31.20
CA VAL A 264 43.31 -0.59 30.77
C VAL A 264 43.65 -1.04 29.35
N GLY A 265 43.35 -0.20 28.37
CA GLY A 265 43.41 -0.54 26.95
C GLY A 265 44.75 -0.29 26.26
N ASN A 266 45.67 0.47 26.87
CA ASN A 266 46.96 0.82 26.27
C ASN A 266 48.04 1.11 27.30
N ASP A 267 49.29 1.19 26.84
CA ASP A 267 50.48 1.32 27.68
C ASP A 267 50.50 2.65 28.46
N ALA A 268 50.00 3.73 27.87
CA ALA A 268 49.90 5.02 28.56
C ALA A 268 48.87 5.00 29.70
N GLN A 269 47.74 4.31 29.50
CA GLN A 269 46.78 4.05 30.59
C GLN A 269 47.39 3.13 31.63
N PHE A 270 48.18 2.13 31.24
CA PHE A 270 48.83 1.22 32.17
C PHE A 270 49.82 1.93 33.09
N ALA A 271 50.65 2.83 32.56
CA ALA A 271 51.58 3.62 33.37
C ALA A 271 50.84 4.47 34.43
N ARG A 272 49.78 5.20 34.02
CA ARG A 272 48.95 5.97 34.98
C ARG A 272 48.23 5.07 35.98
N PHE A 273 47.75 3.91 35.54
CA PHE A 273 47.14 2.94 36.43
C PHE A 273 48.13 2.45 37.50
N CYS A 274 49.36 2.14 37.10
CA CYS A 274 50.45 1.75 38.01
C CYS A 274 50.72 2.84 39.06
N GLU A 275 50.71 4.11 38.68
CA GLU A 275 50.80 5.23 39.62
C GLU A 275 49.62 5.26 40.59
N VAL A 276 48.39 5.10 40.11
CA VAL A 276 47.16 5.13 40.95
C VAL A 276 47.14 4.02 42.00
N ILE A 277 47.67 2.84 41.65
CA ILE A 277 47.73 1.72 42.57
C ILE A 277 49.02 1.70 43.40
N ASP A 278 49.85 2.75 43.37
CA ASP A 278 51.12 2.83 44.10
C ASP A 278 52.13 1.70 43.74
N LEU A 279 52.14 1.27 42.46
CA LEU A 279 53.11 0.32 41.91
C LEU A 279 53.74 0.84 40.59
N PRO A 280 54.31 2.07 40.57
CA PRO A 280 54.80 2.71 39.34
C PRO A 280 55.90 1.93 38.62
N GLU A 281 56.65 1.09 39.34
CA GLU A 281 57.71 0.24 38.78
C GLU A 281 57.19 -0.78 37.76
N LEU A 282 55.92 -1.20 37.86
CA LEU A 282 55.33 -2.17 36.94
C LEU A 282 55.28 -1.65 35.49
N ALA A 283 55.18 -0.33 35.29
CA ALA A 283 55.18 0.26 33.97
C ALA A 283 56.50 0.06 33.20
N ASN A 284 57.60 -0.18 33.92
CA ASN A 284 58.94 -0.39 33.36
C ASN A 284 59.44 -1.83 33.53
N ASP A 285 58.65 -2.72 34.14
CA ASP A 285 58.99 -4.15 34.24
C ASP A 285 58.91 -4.77 32.85
N ALA A 286 59.97 -5.46 32.42
CA ALA A 286 60.07 -6.09 31.11
C ALA A 286 58.89 -7.04 30.80
N ARG A 287 58.20 -7.56 31.82
CA ARG A 287 57.02 -8.40 31.68
C ARG A 287 55.74 -7.63 31.31
N PHE A 288 55.70 -6.30 31.53
CA PHE A 288 54.46 -5.51 31.49
C PHE A 288 54.54 -4.21 30.66
N VAL A 289 55.68 -3.92 30.02
CA VAL A 289 55.88 -2.69 29.25
C VAL A 289 54.82 -2.51 28.17
N THR A 290 54.66 -3.50 27.29
CA THR A 290 53.67 -3.45 26.21
C THR A 290 52.42 -4.28 26.55
N ASN A 291 51.31 -3.98 25.89
CA ASN A 291 50.11 -4.81 26.00
C ASN A 291 50.35 -6.29 25.69
N ALA A 292 51.19 -6.60 24.70
CA ALA A 292 51.54 -7.97 24.36
C ALA A 292 52.27 -8.66 25.51
N ASP A 293 53.21 -7.97 26.16
CA ASP A 293 53.93 -8.48 27.33
C ASP A 293 52.95 -8.73 28.49
N ARG A 294 52.04 -7.77 28.76
CA ARG A 294 51.01 -7.92 29.80
C ARG A 294 50.07 -9.09 29.53
N VAL A 295 49.70 -9.32 28.27
CA VAL A 295 48.88 -10.45 27.84
C VAL A 295 49.60 -11.77 28.07
N ALA A 296 50.89 -11.86 27.72
CA ALA A 296 51.72 -13.05 27.93
C ALA A 296 51.96 -13.35 29.41
N HIS A 297 52.00 -12.33 30.26
CA HIS A 297 52.26 -12.45 31.70
C HIS A 297 51.04 -12.12 32.57
N ARG A 298 49.83 -12.27 32.04
CA ARG A 298 48.57 -11.80 32.66
C ARG A 298 48.33 -12.33 34.07
N SER A 299 48.70 -13.58 34.34
CA SER A 299 48.50 -14.22 35.64
C SER A 299 49.33 -13.50 36.71
N ALA A 300 50.62 -13.29 36.43
CA ALA A 300 51.52 -12.56 37.32
C ALA A 300 51.07 -11.11 37.54
N LEU A 301 50.60 -10.43 36.48
CA LEU A 301 50.07 -9.08 36.61
C LEU A 301 48.78 -9.05 37.45
N ARG A 302 47.88 -10.01 37.24
CA ARG A 302 46.61 -10.12 37.95
C ARG A 302 46.82 -10.30 39.45
N ASP A 303 47.77 -11.13 39.86
CA ASP A 303 48.07 -11.36 41.27
C ASP A 303 48.53 -10.07 41.97
N LEU A 304 49.47 -9.34 41.35
CA LEU A 304 49.99 -8.07 41.88
C LEU A 304 48.90 -7.01 42.00
N VAL A 305 48.09 -6.85 40.94
CA VAL A 305 46.98 -5.90 40.91
C VAL A 305 45.91 -6.27 41.94
N THR A 306 45.58 -7.56 42.08
CA THR A 306 44.55 -8.02 43.03
C THR A 306 44.96 -7.73 44.46
N VAL A 307 46.20 -8.06 44.86
CA VAL A 307 46.71 -7.77 46.22
C VAL A 307 46.60 -6.28 46.55
N GLN A 308 46.86 -5.42 45.56
CA GLN A 308 46.81 -3.98 45.76
C GLN A 308 45.38 -3.46 45.82
N LEU A 309 44.50 -3.91 44.93
CA LEU A 309 43.09 -3.49 44.91
C LEU A 309 42.30 -3.95 46.15
N MET A 310 42.71 -5.03 46.83
CA MET A 310 42.12 -5.46 48.10
C MET A 310 42.31 -4.48 49.27
N LYS A 311 43.17 -3.45 49.14
CA LYS A 311 43.49 -2.51 50.24
C LYS A 311 42.47 -1.40 50.47
N ARG A 312 41.59 -1.12 49.50
CA ARG A 312 40.58 -0.04 49.58
C ARG A 312 39.24 -0.53 49.05
N SER A 313 38.19 0.22 49.39
CA SER A 313 36.85 -0.07 48.89
C SER A 313 36.75 0.19 47.38
N ALA A 314 35.81 -0.48 46.71
CA ALA A 314 35.48 -0.24 45.31
C ALA A 314 35.19 1.24 45.05
N LYS A 315 34.46 1.92 45.95
CA LYS A 315 34.13 3.34 45.83
C LYS A 315 35.38 4.22 45.76
N ASP A 316 36.36 3.96 46.64
CA ASP A 316 37.58 4.75 46.71
C ASP A 316 38.47 4.50 45.48
N TRP A 317 38.54 3.26 45.00
CA TRP A 317 39.26 2.93 43.77
C TRP A 317 38.62 3.55 42.54
N LEU A 318 37.30 3.43 42.36
CA LEU A 318 36.61 3.99 41.21
C LEU A 318 36.76 5.52 41.14
N ALA A 319 36.73 6.21 42.28
CA ALA A 319 37.00 7.65 42.33
C ALA A 319 38.44 7.99 41.91
N ALA A 320 39.44 7.26 42.39
CA ALA A 320 40.84 7.47 42.05
C ALA A 320 41.15 7.13 40.58
N LEU A 321 40.64 6.01 40.08
CA LEU A 321 40.79 5.57 38.69
C LEU A 321 40.13 6.55 37.73
N LEU A 322 38.92 7.04 38.04
CA LEU A 322 38.25 8.07 37.25
C LEU A 322 39.06 9.36 37.18
N ALA A 323 39.61 9.82 38.32
CA ALA A 323 40.44 11.02 38.37
C ALA A 323 41.72 10.91 37.50
N ALA A 324 42.24 9.69 37.31
CA ALA A 324 43.38 9.40 36.44
C ALA A 324 43.01 9.07 34.98
N GLY A 325 41.72 9.12 34.62
CA GLY A 325 41.22 8.78 33.30
C GLY A 325 41.39 7.29 32.96
N ILE A 326 41.29 6.42 33.95
CA ILE A 326 41.32 4.95 33.79
C ILE A 326 39.88 4.41 33.73
N PRO A 327 39.46 3.78 32.62
CA PRO A 327 38.15 3.18 32.51
C PRO A 327 37.94 2.08 33.56
N SER A 328 36.94 2.27 34.41
CA SER A 328 36.57 1.35 35.47
C SER A 328 35.11 1.53 35.86
N GLY A 329 34.51 0.50 36.48
CA GLY A 329 33.11 0.56 36.89
C GLY A 329 32.69 -0.60 37.78
N PRO A 330 31.54 -0.49 38.47
CA PRO A 330 30.99 -1.59 39.23
C PRO A 330 30.35 -2.67 38.32
N VAL A 331 30.31 -3.92 38.79
CA VAL A 331 29.39 -4.92 38.25
C VAL A 331 28.02 -4.68 38.89
N ASN A 332 27.06 -4.17 38.12
CA ASN A 332 25.74 -3.75 38.61
C ASN A 332 24.68 -4.85 38.50
N THR A 333 23.76 -4.90 39.45
CA THR A 333 22.47 -5.59 39.26
C THR A 333 21.55 -4.75 38.35
N ILE A 334 20.47 -5.34 37.82
CA ILE A 334 19.47 -4.58 37.03
C ILE A 334 18.84 -3.44 37.85
N ARG A 335 18.65 -3.64 39.17
CA ARG A 335 18.18 -2.58 40.06
C ARG A 335 19.17 -1.41 40.12
N ASP A 336 20.46 -1.72 40.26
CA ASP A 336 21.50 -0.69 40.33
C ASP A 336 21.59 0.08 39.01
N LEU A 337 21.45 -0.60 37.86
CA LEU A 337 21.37 0.02 36.54
C LEU A 337 20.29 1.11 36.46
N PHE A 338 19.06 0.82 36.89
CA PHE A 338 17.99 1.83 36.85
C PHE A 338 18.14 2.93 37.91
N ALA A 339 18.94 2.68 38.95
CA ALA A 339 19.32 3.70 39.93
C ALA A 339 20.46 4.61 39.43
N GLU A 340 21.23 4.19 38.41
CA GLU A 340 22.38 4.94 37.89
C GLU A 340 21.99 6.35 37.44
N ARG A 341 22.79 7.33 37.87
CA ARG A 341 22.57 8.74 37.56
C ARG A 341 22.48 8.97 36.06
N GLN A 342 23.41 8.39 35.29
CA GLN A 342 23.45 8.55 33.84
C GLN A 342 22.20 7.97 33.16
N ILE A 343 21.68 6.83 33.63
CA ILE A 343 20.48 6.19 33.08
C ILE A 343 19.23 7.04 33.35
N ARG A 344 19.13 7.60 34.56
CA ARG A 344 18.04 8.51 34.96
C ARG A 344 18.09 9.84 34.22
N GLU A 345 19.25 10.49 34.16
CA GLU A 345 19.43 11.76 33.45
C GLU A 345 19.20 11.62 31.94
N ARG A 346 19.53 10.46 31.36
CA ARG A 346 19.23 10.12 29.97
C ARG A 346 17.78 9.64 29.76
N GLY A 347 16.94 9.59 30.78
CA GLY A 347 15.53 9.18 30.66
C GLY A 347 15.34 7.77 30.07
N ARG A 348 16.23 6.82 30.39
CA ARG A 348 16.19 5.47 29.79
C ARG A 348 15.07 4.59 30.37
N GLN A 349 14.56 4.92 31.55
CA GLN A 349 13.32 4.34 32.06
C GLN A 349 12.17 5.26 31.68
N ILE A 350 11.21 4.71 30.94
CA ILE A 350 10.02 5.43 30.46
C ILE A 350 8.77 4.84 31.11
N SER A 351 7.68 5.60 31.06
CA SER A 351 6.37 5.20 31.54
C SER A 351 5.34 5.42 30.44
N PHE A 352 4.42 4.48 30.29
CA PHE A 352 3.29 4.55 29.38
C PHE A 352 2.01 4.57 30.18
N HIS A 353 1.10 5.48 29.83
CA HIS A 353 -0.22 5.43 30.42
C HIS A 353 -1.09 4.38 29.70
N SER A 354 -1.57 3.39 30.46
CA SER A 354 -2.54 2.39 30.05
C SER A 354 -3.86 2.63 30.76
N ARG A 355 -4.97 2.61 30.00
CA ARG A 355 -6.30 2.83 30.59
C ARG A 355 -6.70 1.75 31.59
N THR A 356 -6.20 0.52 31.41
CA THR A 356 -6.58 -0.64 32.24
C THR A 356 -5.53 -0.97 33.31
N HIS A 357 -4.26 -0.64 33.07
CA HIS A 357 -3.14 -1.00 33.95
C HIS A 357 -2.46 0.21 34.62
N GLY A 358 -2.98 1.42 34.41
CA GLY A 358 -2.33 2.64 34.89
C GLY A 358 -0.97 2.85 34.22
N ASP A 359 0.04 3.24 34.99
CA ASP A 359 1.37 3.51 34.46
C ASP A 359 2.19 2.22 34.31
N LEU A 360 2.49 1.87 33.05
CA LEU A 360 3.32 0.74 32.69
C LEU A 360 4.77 1.18 32.47
N PRO A 361 5.76 0.56 33.13
CA PRO A 361 7.15 0.90 32.90
C PRO A 361 7.66 0.32 31.57
N GLY A 362 8.69 0.93 31.00
CA GLY A 362 9.46 0.35 29.91
C GLY A 362 10.86 0.95 29.79
N VAL A 363 11.59 0.47 28.77
CA VAL A 363 12.96 0.90 28.47
C VAL A 363 12.96 1.67 27.15
N ALA A 364 13.53 2.88 27.18
CA ALA A 364 13.62 3.77 26.04
C ALA A 364 14.45 3.14 24.89
N CYS A 365 14.10 3.49 23.65
CA CYS A 365 14.98 3.31 22.51
C CYS A 365 16.32 4.03 22.77
N PRO A 366 17.48 3.40 22.46
CA PRO A 366 18.78 4.02 22.70
C PRO A 366 19.13 5.12 21.70
N ILE A 367 18.40 5.22 20.57
CA ILE A 367 18.69 6.15 19.48
C ILE A 367 18.09 7.54 19.77
N GLU A 368 18.91 8.57 19.64
CA GLU A 368 18.52 9.97 19.78
C GLU A 368 18.74 10.70 18.45
N PHE A 369 17.66 11.12 17.81
CA PHE A 369 17.71 12.00 16.64
C PHE A 369 17.54 13.44 17.07
N SER A 370 18.41 14.33 16.58
CA SER A 370 18.37 15.76 16.90
C SER A 370 17.16 16.50 16.31
N ALA A 371 16.67 16.06 15.14
CA ALA A 371 15.58 16.71 14.42
C ALA A 371 14.23 15.95 14.48
N THR A 372 14.27 14.62 14.59
CA THR A 372 13.09 13.75 14.53
C THR A 372 13.15 12.70 15.65
N PRO A 373 13.04 13.12 16.92
CA PRO A 373 13.20 12.23 18.07
C PRO A 373 12.22 11.05 18.00
N VAL A 374 12.63 9.91 18.55
CA VAL A 374 11.74 8.76 18.75
C VAL A 374 10.58 9.13 19.65
N THR A 375 9.41 8.52 19.44
CA THR A 375 8.20 8.85 20.20
C THR A 375 7.54 7.61 20.80
N TYR A 376 7.09 7.71 22.04
CA TYR A 376 6.47 6.64 22.83
C TYR A 376 4.95 6.88 22.91
N ARG A 377 4.28 6.74 21.76
CA ARG A 377 2.89 7.18 21.55
C ARG A 377 1.87 6.24 22.18
N ARG A 378 2.18 4.95 22.29
CA ARG A 378 1.25 3.92 22.80
C ARG A 378 1.97 2.92 23.69
N ALA A 379 1.33 2.56 24.79
CA ALA A 379 1.65 1.36 25.55
C ALA A 379 1.52 0.11 24.66
N PRO A 380 2.20 -1.00 25.01
CA PRO A 380 1.90 -2.30 24.42
C PRO A 380 0.39 -2.61 24.47
N PRO A 381 -0.24 -3.01 23.35
CA PRO A 381 -1.70 -3.11 23.26
C PRO A 381 -2.24 -4.36 23.98
N LEU A 382 -3.44 -4.23 24.56
CA LEU A 382 -4.26 -5.39 24.93
C LEU A 382 -4.59 -6.21 23.68
N LEU A 383 -4.83 -7.51 23.86
CA LEU A 383 -5.14 -8.41 22.75
C LEU A 383 -6.37 -7.91 21.96
N GLY A 384 -6.19 -7.70 20.66
CA GLY A 384 -7.27 -7.36 19.73
C GLY A 384 -7.86 -5.95 19.89
N ALA A 385 -7.24 -5.08 20.70
CA ALA A 385 -7.77 -3.74 21.03
C ALA A 385 -8.02 -2.83 19.81
N ASP A 386 -7.39 -3.09 18.67
CA ASP A 386 -7.54 -2.29 17.46
C ASP A 386 -8.26 -3.07 16.33
N THR A 387 -8.77 -4.28 16.58
CA THR A 387 -9.32 -5.18 15.54
C THR A 387 -10.42 -4.52 14.72
N ASP A 388 -11.51 -4.07 15.35
CA ASP A 388 -12.65 -3.48 14.64
C ASP A 388 -12.26 -2.20 13.87
N LYS A 389 -11.39 -1.39 14.47
CA LYS A 389 -10.94 -0.13 13.87
C LYS A 389 -10.07 -0.38 12.64
N VAL A 390 -9.14 -1.33 12.73
CA VAL A 390 -8.26 -1.67 11.62
C VAL A 390 -9.04 -2.40 10.55
N LEU A 391 -9.83 -3.43 10.89
CA LEU A 391 -10.61 -4.19 9.91
C LEU A 391 -11.70 -3.34 9.23
N GLY A 392 -12.35 -2.44 9.98
CA GLY A 392 -13.29 -1.47 9.41
C GLY A 392 -12.64 -0.52 8.41
N SER A 393 -11.34 -0.28 8.53
CA SER A 393 -10.58 0.52 7.54
C SER A 393 -10.18 -0.26 6.28
N ILE A 394 -10.40 -1.58 6.23
CA ILE A 394 -10.11 -2.45 5.08
C ILE A 394 -11.41 -3.00 4.47
N GLY A 395 -12.57 -2.41 4.81
CA GLY A 395 -13.81 -2.72 4.09
C GLY A 395 -13.65 -2.50 2.58
N PRO A 396 -14.59 -2.96 1.74
CA PRO A 396 -14.51 -2.90 0.26
C PRO A 396 -14.34 -1.50 -0.36
N GLN A 397 -14.11 -0.47 0.47
CA GLN A 397 -13.86 0.91 0.14
C GLN A 397 -12.37 1.33 0.19
N ASN A 398 -11.41 0.45 0.52
CA ASN A 398 -10.00 0.84 0.63
C ASN A 398 -9.05 0.02 -0.27
N GLU A 399 -9.21 0.19 -1.57
CA GLU A 399 -8.15 -0.05 -2.55
C GLU A 399 -7.54 1.28 -3.02
N LEU A 400 -7.00 2.17 -2.18
CA LEU A 400 -5.91 3.10 -2.55
C LEU A 400 -5.64 4.10 -1.41
N SER A 401 -4.48 3.97 -0.78
CA SER A 401 -3.79 5.10 -0.15
C SER A 401 -3.09 5.90 -1.25
N ALA A 402 -3.74 6.92 -1.80
CA ALA A 402 -3.11 7.85 -2.75
C ALA A 402 -3.57 9.28 -2.48
N ARG A 403 -2.88 9.97 -1.56
CA ARG A 403 -3.04 11.39 -1.18
C ARG A 403 -4.47 11.77 -0.72
N PRO A 404 -4.62 12.75 0.20
CA PRO A 404 -5.95 13.31 0.45
C PRO A 404 -6.49 13.93 -0.85
N LEU A 405 -7.68 13.48 -1.27
CA LEU A 405 -8.45 14.04 -2.37
C LEU A 405 -8.77 15.50 -2.04
N SER A 406 -8.06 16.44 -2.67
CA SER A 406 -8.39 17.86 -2.58
C SER A 406 -9.14 18.29 -3.84
N ALA A 407 -10.03 19.28 -3.70
CA ALA A 407 -10.69 19.92 -4.84
C ALA A 407 -9.65 20.42 -5.86
N ASP A 408 -8.52 20.97 -5.38
CA ASP A 408 -7.41 21.42 -6.22
C ASP A 408 -6.83 20.32 -7.10
N TRP A 409 -6.75 19.08 -6.61
CA TRP A 409 -6.25 17.96 -7.39
C TRP A 409 -7.20 17.57 -8.52
N LEU A 410 -8.51 17.47 -8.25
CA LEU A 410 -9.50 17.22 -9.30
C LEU A 410 -9.53 18.36 -10.32
N HIS A 411 -9.44 19.61 -9.87
CA HIS A 411 -9.32 20.77 -10.75
C HIS A 411 -8.06 20.69 -11.62
N ALA A 412 -6.93 20.20 -11.08
CA ALA A 412 -5.69 20.03 -11.83
C ALA A 412 -5.80 18.94 -12.92
N ILE A 413 -6.53 17.85 -12.66
CA ILE A 413 -6.81 16.79 -13.64
C ILE A 413 -7.59 17.35 -14.83
N TYR A 414 -8.75 17.95 -14.56
CA TYR A 414 -9.58 18.57 -15.62
C TYR A 414 -8.86 19.74 -16.29
N GLY A 415 -8.05 20.47 -15.52
CA GLY A 415 -7.19 21.54 -15.98
C GLY A 415 -6.04 21.13 -16.89
N GLY A 416 -5.74 19.83 -16.95
CA GLY A 416 -4.55 19.30 -17.59
C GLY A 416 -3.26 19.93 -17.09
N ARG A 417 -3.16 20.06 -15.77
CA ARG A 417 -2.02 20.66 -15.05
C ARG A 417 -1.13 19.61 -14.39
N LEU A 418 -1.41 18.31 -14.62
CA LEU A 418 -0.58 17.21 -14.14
C LEU A 418 0.46 16.78 -15.19
N LEU A 419 1.62 16.32 -14.71
CA LEU A 419 2.62 15.68 -15.57
C LEU A 419 2.11 14.32 -16.08
N PRO A 420 2.66 13.77 -17.18
CA PRO A 420 2.13 12.55 -17.79
C PRO A 420 2.01 11.35 -16.84
N GLY A 421 3.07 11.05 -16.06
CA GLY A 421 3.04 9.97 -15.08
C GLY A 421 2.04 10.23 -13.95
N GLU A 422 1.94 11.47 -13.48
CA GLU A 422 0.98 11.87 -12.45
C GLU A 422 -0.47 11.74 -12.94
N GLN A 423 -0.75 12.08 -14.21
CA GLN A 423 -2.07 11.92 -14.81
C GLN A 423 -2.44 10.44 -14.90
N ILE A 424 -1.53 9.56 -15.32
CA ILE A 424 -1.80 8.12 -15.40
C ILE A 424 -2.12 7.55 -14.02
N GLU A 425 -1.29 7.86 -13.02
CA GLU A 425 -1.55 7.45 -11.63
C GLU A 425 -2.82 8.07 -11.06
N ALA A 426 -3.12 9.32 -11.43
CA ALA A 426 -4.38 9.94 -11.06
C ALA A 426 -5.55 9.13 -11.60
N PHE A 427 -5.55 8.73 -12.87
CA PHE A 427 -6.65 7.96 -13.44
C PHE A 427 -6.81 6.56 -12.86
N ARG A 428 -5.73 5.93 -12.40
CA ARG A 428 -5.79 4.69 -11.61
C ARG A 428 -6.52 4.89 -10.29
N ALA A 429 -6.22 6.00 -9.62
CA ALA A 429 -6.75 6.34 -8.30
C ALA A 429 -8.12 7.01 -8.34
N ILE A 430 -8.47 7.65 -9.47
CA ILE A 430 -9.60 8.59 -9.53
C ILE A 430 -10.92 7.87 -9.23
N ARG A 431 -11.02 6.54 -9.38
CA ARG A 431 -12.19 5.75 -8.95
C ARG A 431 -12.61 5.98 -7.50
N HIS A 432 -11.67 6.37 -6.64
CA HIS A 432 -11.92 6.67 -5.22
C HIS A 432 -12.20 8.14 -4.94
N ALA A 433 -12.15 9.00 -5.96
CA ALA A 433 -12.38 10.44 -5.80
C ALA A 433 -13.77 10.77 -5.25
N PHE A 434 -14.73 9.90 -5.52
CA PHE A 434 -16.11 10.01 -5.05
C PHE A 434 -16.60 8.63 -4.60
N PRO A 435 -17.63 8.57 -3.73
CA PRO A 435 -18.32 7.32 -3.41
C PRO A 435 -18.75 6.61 -4.69
N THR A 436 -18.73 5.28 -4.67
CA THR A 436 -19.12 4.46 -5.82
C THR A 436 -20.21 3.47 -5.45
N ARG A 437 -21.03 3.10 -6.43
CA ARG A 437 -21.87 1.90 -6.38
C ARG A 437 -21.24 0.81 -7.23
N ILE A 438 -21.23 -0.41 -6.69
CA ILE A 438 -20.71 -1.60 -7.37
C ILE A 438 -21.75 -2.10 -8.37
N ILE A 439 -21.31 -2.34 -9.60
CA ILE A 439 -22.05 -3.05 -10.64
C ILE A 439 -21.56 -4.49 -10.59
N ARG A 440 -22.37 -5.39 -10.02
CA ARG A 440 -21.95 -6.78 -9.84
C ARG A 440 -21.93 -7.53 -11.16
N LYS A 441 -20.89 -8.32 -11.38
CA LYS A 441 -20.82 -9.32 -12.44
C LYS A 441 -21.69 -10.53 -12.10
N GLY A 442 -21.93 -11.36 -13.11
CA GLY A 442 -22.59 -12.65 -12.94
C GLY A 442 -21.60 -13.75 -12.55
N ASP A 443 -22.14 -14.91 -12.19
CA ASP A 443 -21.33 -16.07 -11.80
C ASP A 443 -20.56 -16.64 -13.00
N ALA A 444 -21.18 -16.66 -14.18
CA ALA A 444 -20.56 -17.15 -15.41
C ALA A 444 -19.75 -16.02 -16.09
N SER A 445 -18.43 -16.18 -16.15
CA SER A 445 -17.58 -15.39 -17.06
C SER A 445 -17.56 -16.04 -18.45
N SER A 446 -17.64 -15.22 -19.50
CA SER A 446 -17.45 -15.64 -20.88
C SER A 446 -16.16 -15.02 -21.40
N PRO A 447 -15.03 -15.74 -21.40
CA PRO A 447 -13.75 -15.19 -21.78
C PRO A 447 -13.73 -14.78 -23.25
N LEU A 448 -13.20 -13.58 -23.54
CA LEU A 448 -12.91 -13.17 -24.93
C LEU A 448 -11.71 -13.97 -25.43
N VAL A 449 -11.96 -14.85 -26.42
CA VAL A 449 -10.95 -15.75 -26.96
C VAL A 449 -10.05 -15.00 -27.94
N LYS A 450 -8.73 -15.22 -27.85
CA LYS A 450 -7.77 -14.68 -28.82
C LYS A 450 -7.91 -15.41 -30.16
N HIS A 451 -8.05 -14.66 -31.24
CA HIS A 451 -8.07 -15.21 -32.58
C HIS A 451 -6.68 -15.71 -32.98
N THR A 452 -6.59 -16.74 -33.82
CA THR A 452 -5.30 -17.32 -34.27
C THR A 452 -4.52 -16.37 -35.17
N GLU A 453 -5.22 -15.63 -36.03
CA GLU A 453 -4.67 -14.54 -36.82
C GLU A 453 -4.69 -13.24 -36.04
N GLU A 454 -3.53 -12.61 -35.91
CA GLU A 454 -3.38 -11.30 -35.27
C GLU A 454 -3.79 -10.16 -36.24
N LEU A 455 -3.91 -8.95 -35.69
CA LEU A 455 -4.09 -7.73 -36.49
C LEU A 455 -2.90 -7.54 -37.45
N PRO A 456 -3.13 -7.45 -38.78
CA PRO A 456 -2.05 -7.15 -39.72
C PRO A 456 -1.41 -5.80 -39.42
N TYR A 457 -0.12 -5.65 -39.74
CA TYR A 457 0.50 -4.33 -39.70
C TYR A 457 -0.14 -3.43 -40.78
N PHE A 458 -0.52 -2.21 -40.39
CA PHE A 458 -1.04 -1.20 -41.30
C PHE A 458 -0.49 0.19 -40.94
N GLN A 459 -0.51 1.06 -41.93
CA GLN A 459 -0.21 2.48 -41.78
C GLN A 459 -1.40 3.29 -42.27
N PHE A 460 -1.59 4.47 -41.67
CA PHE A 460 -2.68 5.36 -42.03
C PHE A 460 -2.24 6.81 -42.00
N LEU A 461 -2.95 7.65 -42.76
CA LEU A 461 -2.71 9.09 -42.77
C LEU A 461 -3.57 9.73 -41.69
N SER A 462 -2.96 10.52 -40.81
CA SER A 462 -3.70 11.39 -39.89
C SER A 462 -3.08 12.76 -39.82
N SER A 463 -3.90 13.80 -40.04
CA SER A 463 -3.46 15.20 -40.09
C SER A 463 -2.22 15.42 -41.00
N GLY A 464 -2.20 14.75 -42.16
CA GLY A 464 -1.11 14.85 -43.14
C GLY A 464 0.19 14.11 -42.77
N LYS A 465 0.18 13.28 -41.72
CA LYS A 465 1.33 12.45 -41.32
C LYS A 465 0.98 10.97 -41.40
N THR A 466 1.87 10.17 -41.97
CA THR A 466 1.78 8.71 -41.88
C THR A 466 2.03 8.29 -40.43
N CYS A 467 1.12 7.53 -39.87
CA CYS A 467 1.17 6.98 -38.52
C CYS A 467 0.92 5.47 -38.56
N ASP A 468 1.34 4.77 -37.51
CA ASP A 468 0.95 3.38 -37.25
C ASP A 468 0.32 3.22 -35.86
N ILE A 469 0.05 1.98 -35.45
CA ILE A 469 -0.54 1.68 -34.13
C ILE A 469 0.36 2.11 -32.96
N TYR A 470 1.68 2.06 -33.12
CA TYR A 470 2.64 2.45 -32.09
C TYR A 470 2.69 3.97 -31.94
N ASP A 471 2.63 4.71 -33.06
CA ASP A 471 2.45 6.16 -33.05
C ASP A 471 1.13 6.54 -32.38
N TYR A 472 0.04 5.83 -32.67
CA TYR A 472 -1.27 6.08 -32.06
C TYR A 472 -1.20 5.92 -30.53
N ILE A 473 -0.73 4.76 -30.04
CA ILE A 473 -0.64 4.49 -28.59
C ILE A 473 0.30 5.51 -27.92
N SER A 474 1.51 5.70 -28.44
CA SER A 474 2.51 6.56 -27.80
C SER A 474 2.09 8.03 -27.79
N ARG A 475 1.60 8.57 -28.91
CA ARG A 475 1.32 10.00 -29.06
C ARG A 475 -0.02 10.41 -28.47
N ASN A 476 -1.00 9.51 -28.42
CA ASN A 476 -2.28 9.77 -27.76
C ASN A 476 -2.32 9.33 -26.29
N ARG A 477 -1.18 8.94 -25.69
CA ARG A 477 -1.10 8.41 -24.32
C ARG A 477 -2.06 7.25 -24.08
N GLY A 478 -2.09 6.31 -25.02
CA GLY A 478 -2.83 5.06 -24.91
C GLY A 478 -2.29 4.24 -23.74
N VAL A 479 -3.19 3.90 -22.82
CA VAL A 479 -2.92 3.11 -21.62
C VAL A 479 -3.39 1.65 -21.79
N GLY A 480 -4.36 1.44 -22.67
CA GLY A 480 -4.87 0.12 -23.04
C GLY A 480 -5.55 0.21 -24.39
N LEU A 481 -5.40 -0.83 -25.21
CA LEU A 481 -6.01 -0.92 -26.53
C LEU A 481 -6.49 -2.34 -26.75
N LEU A 482 -7.78 -2.51 -27.07
CA LEU A 482 -8.39 -3.79 -27.41
C LEU A 482 -9.09 -3.66 -28.76
N ILE A 483 -8.83 -4.59 -29.67
CA ILE A 483 -9.49 -4.68 -30.97
C ILE A 483 -10.11 -6.06 -31.09
N LEU A 484 -11.42 -6.08 -31.26
CA LEU A 484 -12.24 -7.27 -31.44
C LEU A 484 -12.76 -7.31 -32.88
N LYS A 485 -12.71 -8.49 -33.48
CA LYS A 485 -13.36 -8.81 -34.77
C LYS A 485 -14.14 -10.09 -34.56
N ASP A 486 -15.43 -10.07 -34.92
CA ASP A 486 -16.30 -11.25 -34.78
C ASP A 486 -16.34 -11.83 -33.37
N GLY A 487 -16.27 -10.97 -32.35
CA GLY A 487 -16.26 -11.34 -30.94
C GLY A 487 -14.93 -11.90 -30.41
N ALA A 488 -13.91 -12.05 -31.26
CA ALA A 488 -12.59 -12.55 -30.89
C ALA A 488 -11.54 -11.43 -30.81
N VAL A 489 -10.56 -11.59 -29.91
CA VAL A 489 -9.46 -10.62 -29.74
C VAL A 489 -8.48 -10.73 -30.89
N ARG A 490 -8.33 -9.65 -31.68
CA ARG A 490 -7.32 -9.50 -32.74
C ARG A 490 -6.07 -8.76 -32.27
N PHE A 491 -6.23 -7.86 -31.30
CA PHE A 491 -5.15 -7.13 -30.66
C PHE A 491 -5.55 -6.74 -29.24
N GLU A 492 -4.63 -6.89 -28.29
CA GLU A 492 -4.81 -6.43 -26.92
C GLU A 492 -3.47 -6.00 -26.36
N ASN A 493 -3.39 -4.79 -25.85
CA ASN A 493 -2.18 -4.22 -25.25
C ASN A 493 -2.52 -3.41 -24.01
N HIS A 494 -1.65 -3.48 -23.01
CA HIS A 494 -1.75 -2.72 -21.77
C HIS A 494 -0.40 -2.05 -21.49
N GLU A 495 -0.44 -0.75 -21.22
CA GLU A 495 0.75 0.08 -21.03
C GLU A 495 0.87 0.58 -19.60
N TYR A 496 2.05 1.09 -19.24
CA TYR A 496 2.30 1.76 -17.96
C TYR A 496 1.98 0.92 -16.73
N GLY A 497 2.14 -0.41 -16.82
CA GLY A 497 1.91 -1.36 -15.73
C GLY A 497 0.45 -1.73 -15.49
N HIS A 498 -0.43 -1.53 -16.48
CA HIS A 498 -1.78 -2.09 -16.48
C HIS A 498 -1.75 -3.52 -17.02
N ASP A 499 -2.78 -4.28 -16.70
CA ASP A 499 -3.00 -5.65 -17.12
C ASP A 499 -4.50 -5.92 -17.35
N ALA A 500 -4.84 -7.16 -17.69
CA ALA A 500 -6.22 -7.56 -17.97
C ALA A 500 -7.19 -7.43 -16.78
N GLN A 501 -6.67 -7.35 -15.54
CA GLN A 501 -7.48 -7.19 -14.32
C GLN A 501 -7.59 -5.74 -13.88
N SER A 502 -6.73 -4.87 -14.43
CA SER A 502 -6.77 -3.45 -14.18
C SER A 502 -8.13 -2.87 -14.57
N ARG A 503 -8.57 -1.85 -13.84
CA ARG A 503 -9.78 -1.10 -14.16
C ARG A 503 -9.42 0.32 -14.52
N TRP A 504 -10.07 0.86 -15.52
CA TRP A 504 -9.87 2.23 -15.95
C TRP A 504 -11.18 2.98 -15.94
N MET A 505 -11.13 4.21 -15.43
CA MET A 505 -12.32 5.03 -15.37
C MET A 505 -12.54 5.77 -16.67
N SER A 506 -13.77 5.67 -17.18
CA SER A 506 -14.23 6.46 -18.30
C SER A 506 -14.77 7.82 -17.85
N MET A 507 -14.30 8.87 -18.53
CA MET A 507 -14.74 10.24 -18.31
C MET A 507 -15.59 10.68 -19.49
N SER A 508 -16.89 10.34 -19.48
CA SER A 508 -17.94 10.60 -20.50
C SER A 508 -18.44 9.42 -21.32
N MET A 509 -17.81 8.25 -21.28
CA MET A 509 -18.41 7.06 -21.93
C MET A 509 -19.64 6.53 -21.17
N ALA A 510 -19.75 6.83 -19.87
CA ALA A 510 -20.91 6.48 -19.04
C ALA A 510 -22.24 7.06 -19.57
N LYS A 511 -22.20 8.17 -20.32
CA LYS A 511 -23.37 8.77 -20.99
C LYS A 511 -24.03 7.79 -21.94
N SER A 512 -23.21 7.15 -22.76
CA SER A 512 -23.61 6.14 -23.73
C SER A 512 -24.22 4.91 -23.05
N VAL A 513 -23.65 4.48 -21.91
CA VAL A 513 -24.21 3.40 -21.08
C VAL A 513 -25.56 3.80 -20.47
N THR A 514 -25.69 5.03 -19.96
CA THR A 514 -26.95 5.57 -19.42
C THR A 514 -28.05 5.60 -20.48
N SER A 515 -27.74 6.09 -21.68
CA SER A 515 -28.66 6.07 -22.82
C SER A 515 -29.09 4.64 -23.17
N THR A 516 -28.14 3.69 -23.22
CA THR A 516 -28.46 2.27 -23.42
C THR A 516 -29.42 1.74 -22.35
N LEU A 517 -29.25 2.09 -21.07
CA LEU A 517 -30.17 1.69 -20.01
C LEU A 517 -31.56 2.32 -20.16
N ALA A 518 -31.65 3.57 -20.61
CA ALA A 518 -32.93 4.19 -20.96
C ALA A 518 -33.63 3.44 -22.11
N GLY A 519 -32.87 2.99 -23.12
CA GLY A 519 -33.38 2.12 -24.17
C GLY A 519 -33.90 0.79 -23.65
N ILE A 520 -33.20 0.14 -22.71
CA ILE A 520 -33.67 -1.11 -22.08
C ILE A 520 -34.94 -0.84 -21.27
N ALA A 521 -35.01 0.26 -20.52
CA ALA A 521 -36.20 0.65 -19.78
C ALA A 521 -37.40 0.92 -20.71
N LEU A 522 -37.18 1.52 -21.88
CA LEU A 522 -38.19 1.66 -22.93
C LEU A 522 -38.64 0.30 -23.48
N HIS A 523 -37.71 -0.61 -23.77
CA HIS A 523 -38.04 -1.96 -24.25
C HIS A 523 -38.86 -2.76 -23.24
N GLN A 524 -38.56 -2.62 -21.95
CA GLN A 524 -39.26 -3.27 -20.85
C GLN A 524 -40.59 -2.59 -20.48
N GLY A 525 -40.92 -1.44 -21.10
CA GLY A 525 -42.14 -0.69 -20.86
C GLY A 525 -42.14 0.16 -19.59
N TYR A 526 -40.99 0.35 -18.93
CA TYR A 526 -40.84 1.29 -17.82
C TYR A 526 -40.85 2.75 -18.31
N ILE A 527 -40.33 2.99 -19.52
CA ILE A 527 -40.55 4.22 -20.28
C ILE A 527 -41.52 3.86 -21.40
N GLY A 528 -42.62 4.62 -21.56
CA GLY A 528 -43.67 4.33 -22.54
C GLY A 528 -43.27 4.68 -23.97
N SER A 529 -42.71 5.88 -24.17
CA SER A 529 -42.26 6.39 -25.46
C SER A 529 -41.11 7.38 -25.32
N ILE A 530 -40.29 7.51 -26.37
CA ILE A 530 -39.32 8.62 -26.50
C ILE A 530 -40.02 9.98 -26.59
N ASP A 531 -41.30 10.01 -26.99
CA ASP A 531 -42.10 11.24 -27.07
C ASP A 531 -42.78 11.59 -25.76
N ASP A 532 -42.64 10.75 -24.73
CA ASP A 532 -43.24 11.04 -23.43
C ASP A 532 -42.63 12.31 -22.81
N PRO A 533 -43.44 13.14 -22.15
CA PRO A 533 -42.96 14.31 -21.45
C PRO A 533 -42.07 13.88 -20.28
N LEU A 534 -40.87 14.45 -20.19
CA LEU A 534 -39.89 14.13 -19.16
C LEU A 534 -40.43 14.34 -17.74
N THR A 535 -41.26 15.37 -17.55
CA THR A 535 -41.88 15.70 -16.26
C THR A 535 -42.91 14.68 -15.79
N GLY A 536 -43.41 13.82 -16.68
CA GLY A 536 -44.24 12.68 -16.31
C GLY A 536 -43.49 11.65 -15.46
N TYR A 537 -42.17 11.54 -15.64
CA TYR A 537 -41.30 10.66 -14.85
C TYR A 537 -40.61 11.43 -13.71
N LEU A 538 -40.28 12.70 -13.94
CA LEU A 538 -39.54 13.55 -13.02
C LEU A 538 -40.40 14.77 -12.62
N PRO A 539 -41.40 14.61 -11.73
CA PRO A 539 -42.31 15.70 -11.38
C PRO A 539 -41.62 16.89 -10.70
N GLY A 540 -40.42 16.69 -10.12
CA GLY A 540 -39.59 17.75 -9.57
C GLY A 540 -39.05 18.75 -10.61
N LEU A 541 -39.18 18.44 -11.91
CA LEU A 541 -38.83 19.35 -13.01
C LEU A 541 -40.02 20.20 -13.49
N HIS A 542 -41.22 20.04 -12.94
CA HIS A 542 -42.33 20.93 -13.26
C HIS A 542 -42.04 22.39 -12.88
N GLY A 543 -42.39 23.32 -13.75
CA GLY A 543 -42.10 24.74 -13.63
C GLY A 543 -40.66 25.12 -13.97
N SER A 544 -39.82 24.17 -14.38
CA SER A 544 -38.45 24.44 -14.83
C SER A 544 -38.35 24.59 -16.34
N ALA A 545 -37.15 24.89 -16.83
CA ALA A 545 -36.85 24.90 -18.26
C ALA A 545 -36.95 23.52 -18.95
N TYR A 546 -37.27 22.45 -18.20
CA TYR A 546 -37.53 21.11 -18.75
C TYR A 546 -39.01 20.82 -19.02
N ASP A 547 -39.94 21.72 -18.68
CA ASP A 547 -41.35 21.55 -19.06
C ASP A 547 -41.49 21.47 -20.59
N GLY A 548 -42.22 20.46 -21.07
CA GLY A 548 -42.42 20.21 -22.51
C GLY A 548 -41.25 19.50 -23.21
N VAL A 549 -40.14 19.21 -22.51
CA VAL A 549 -39.05 18.40 -23.05
C VAL A 549 -39.45 16.92 -23.04
N THR A 550 -39.25 16.21 -24.14
CA THR A 550 -39.48 14.76 -24.22
C THR A 550 -38.25 13.95 -23.83
N VAL A 551 -38.44 12.67 -23.52
CA VAL A 551 -37.32 11.73 -23.27
C VAL A 551 -36.33 11.71 -24.43
N GLY A 552 -36.82 11.68 -25.68
CA GLY A 552 -35.98 11.67 -26.88
C GLY A 552 -35.18 12.97 -27.07
N GLN A 553 -35.76 14.12 -26.75
CA GLN A 553 -35.06 15.40 -26.78
C GLN A 553 -33.96 15.48 -25.72
N LEU A 554 -34.21 14.95 -24.51
CA LEU A 554 -33.18 14.82 -23.47
C LEU A 554 -32.01 13.93 -23.95
N LEU A 555 -32.32 12.77 -24.53
CA LEU A 555 -31.29 11.82 -25.00
C LEU A 555 -30.43 12.36 -26.15
N ARG A 556 -30.98 13.28 -26.96
CA ARG A 556 -30.27 13.99 -28.03
C ARG A 556 -29.57 15.27 -27.55
N MET A 557 -29.69 15.64 -26.27
CA MET A 557 -29.21 16.91 -25.71
C MET A 557 -29.78 18.15 -26.42
N ALA A 558 -31.09 18.12 -26.68
CA ALA A 558 -31.84 19.14 -27.42
C ALA A 558 -33.01 19.68 -26.59
N SER A 559 -32.86 19.84 -25.28
CA SER A 559 -33.93 20.37 -24.41
C SER A 559 -34.20 21.87 -24.58
N GLY A 560 -33.21 22.61 -25.09
CA GLY A 560 -33.19 24.07 -25.10
C GLY A 560 -32.81 24.71 -23.75
N VAL A 561 -32.37 23.92 -22.77
CA VAL A 561 -31.85 24.45 -21.48
C VAL A 561 -30.43 24.97 -21.64
N ARG A 562 -30.14 26.12 -21.05
CA ARG A 562 -28.81 26.75 -21.10
C ARG A 562 -27.77 25.87 -20.39
N TRP A 563 -26.67 25.57 -21.08
CA TRP A 563 -25.53 24.89 -20.48
C TRP A 563 -24.19 25.35 -21.09
N ARG A 564 -23.19 25.57 -20.22
CA ARG A 564 -21.80 25.88 -20.57
C ARG A 564 -20.90 24.72 -20.16
N GLU A 565 -20.50 23.92 -21.15
CA GLU A 565 -19.61 22.78 -20.98
C GLU A 565 -18.12 23.21 -21.04
N ASP A 566 -17.63 23.87 -20.01
CA ASP A 566 -16.21 24.22 -19.89
C ASP A 566 -15.61 23.65 -18.61
N TYR A 567 -14.58 22.82 -18.74
CA TYR A 567 -13.92 22.14 -17.61
C TYR A 567 -12.87 23.00 -16.89
N ASN A 568 -12.57 24.19 -17.42
CA ASN A 568 -11.54 25.10 -16.92
C ASN A 568 -12.13 26.40 -16.37
N ASP A 569 -13.20 26.92 -16.98
CA ASP A 569 -13.87 28.15 -16.52
C ASP A 569 -14.64 27.89 -15.21
N PRO A 570 -14.20 28.43 -14.05
CA PRO A 570 -14.90 28.24 -12.78
C PRO A 570 -16.34 28.76 -12.77
N ALA A 571 -16.71 29.66 -13.70
CA ALA A 571 -18.07 30.16 -13.83
C ALA A 571 -18.97 29.22 -14.63
N SER A 572 -18.44 28.21 -15.31
CA SER A 572 -19.21 27.31 -16.17
C SER A 572 -20.17 26.43 -15.35
N ASP A 573 -21.22 25.95 -16.02
CA ASP A 573 -22.17 25.04 -15.39
C ASP A 573 -21.52 23.68 -15.11
N ARG A 574 -20.60 23.25 -16.00
CA ARG A 574 -19.84 22.02 -15.78
C ARG A 574 -18.93 22.10 -14.56
N ARG A 575 -18.29 23.25 -14.28
CA ARG A 575 -17.47 23.45 -13.08
C ARG A 575 -18.33 23.54 -11.83
N THR A 576 -19.45 24.25 -11.90
CA THR A 576 -20.45 24.27 -10.82
C THR A 576 -20.93 22.85 -10.47
N MET A 577 -21.24 22.01 -11.47
CA MET A 577 -21.63 20.61 -11.25
C MET A 577 -20.54 19.79 -10.55
N LEU A 578 -19.25 20.00 -10.87
CA LEU A 578 -18.15 19.33 -10.14
C LEU A 578 -18.09 19.79 -8.68
N ASP A 579 -18.27 21.08 -8.42
CA ASP A 579 -18.23 21.63 -7.07
C ASP A 579 -19.44 21.15 -6.23
N LEU A 580 -20.61 20.98 -6.85
CA LEU A 580 -21.78 20.35 -6.23
C LEU A 580 -21.56 18.87 -5.95
N GLN A 581 -20.85 18.15 -6.83
CA GLN A 581 -20.43 16.78 -6.51
C GLN A 581 -19.45 16.77 -5.33
N LEU A 582 -18.50 17.71 -5.29
CA LEU A 582 -17.55 17.84 -4.19
C LEU A 582 -18.19 18.21 -2.86
N SER A 583 -19.35 18.86 -2.86
CA SER A 583 -20.12 19.13 -1.63
C SER A 583 -20.76 17.87 -1.04
N GLN A 584 -20.87 16.79 -1.83
CA GLN A 584 -21.41 15.49 -1.42
C GLN A 584 -22.84 15.61 -0.85
N GLU A 585 -23.65 16.49 -1.42
CA GLU A 585 -25.06 16.70 -1.03
C GLU A 585 -26.00 16.01 -2.04
N PRO A 586 -26.75 14.97 -1.64
CA PRO A 586 -27.66 14.26 -2.54
C PRO A 586 -28.69 15.18 -3.23
N GLY A 587 -28.87 14.97 -4.54
CA GLY A 587 -29.79 15.71 -5.38
C GLY A 587 -29.40 17.18 -5.64
N ALA A 588 -28.22 17.63 -5.20
CA ALA A 588 -27.79 19.00 -5.41
C ALA A 588 -27.62 19.32 -6.91
N ILE A 589 -27.11 18.37 -7.68
CA ILE A 589 -26.99 18.51 -9.14
C ILE A 589 -28.37 18.62 -9.77
N MET A 590 -29.33 17.77 -9.38
CA MET A 590 -30.70 17.83 -9.89
C MET A 590 -31.39 19.18 -9.58
N ARG A 591 -31.24 19.71 -8.36
CA ARG A 591 -31.77 21.03 -7.99
C ARG A 591 -31.14 22.14 -8.84
N TYR A 592 -29.84 22.08 -9.07
CA TYR A 592 -29.13 23.04 -9.92
C TYR A 592 -29.64 22.99 -11.35
N MET A 593 -29.76 21.80 -11.93
CA MET A 593 -30.28 21.62 -13.30
C MET A 593 -31.71 22.17 -13.44
N ALA A 594 -32.58 21.92 -12.47
CA ALA A 594 -33.95 22.44 -12.46
C ALA A 594 -34.02 23.98 -12.40
N GLY A 595 -32.97 24.64 -11.88
CA GLY A 595 -32.87 26.10 -11.80
C GLY A 595 -32.29 26.78 -13.04
N LEU A 596 -31.80 26.02 -14.03
CA LEU A 596 -31.21 26.60 -15.25
C LEU A 596 -32.29 27.19 -16.17
N PRO A 597 -32.00 28.31 -16.85
CA PRO A 597 -32.98 28.96 -17.73
C PRO A 597 -33.09 28.26 -19.08
N ARG A 598 -34.27 28.37 -19.70
CA ARG A 598 -34.52 28.02 -21.11
C ARG A 598 -33.91 29.09 -22.01
N VAL A 599 -33.25 28.67 -23.09
CA VAL A 599 -32.68 29.55 -24.14
C VAL A 599 -33.17 29.23 -25.55
N ALA A 600 -33.81 28.08 -25.75
CA ALA A 600 -34.49 27.70 -26.99
C ALA A 600 -35.70 26.79 -26.68
N GLU A 601 -36.62 26.62 -27.63
CA GLU A 601 -37.68 25.63 -27.48
C GLU A 601 -37.11 24.20 -27.58
N PRO A 602 -37.75 23.20 -26.94
CA PRO A 602 -37.29 21.82 -27.02
C PRO A 602 -37.20 21.33 -28.47
N GLY A 603 -36.03 20.83 -28.85
CA GLY A 603 -35.71 20.32 -30.19
C GLY A 603 -35.10 21.35 -31.14
N GLU A 604 -35.14 22.65 -30.85
CA GLU A 604 -34.63 23.69 -31.77
C GLU A 604 -33.11 23.85 -31.71
N GLN A 605 -32.50 23.63 -30.54
CA GLN A 605 -31.07 23.84 -30.34
C GLN A 605 -30.44 22.65 -29.62
N TRP A 606 -29.36 22.15 -30.21
CA TRP A 606 -28.46 21.18 -29.58
C TRP A 606 -27.47 21.88 -28.65
N THR A 607 -27.29 21.33 -27.44
CA THR A 607 -26.29 21.83 -26.47
C THR A 607 -25.64 20.64 -25.77
N TYR A 608 -24.34 20.42 -25.98
CA TYR A 608 -23.64 19.34 -25.27
C TYR A 608 -23.68 19.57 -23.75
N SER A 609 -24.40 18.71 -23.02
CA SER A 609 -24.65 18.89 -21.59
C SER A 609 -24.39 17.63 -20.76
N THR A 610 -23.30 17.65 -20.00
CA THR A 610 -23.05 16.64 -18.97
C THR A 610 -24.12 16.68 -17.88
N GLY A 611 -24.71 17.84 -17.58
CA GLY A 611 -25.81 17.96 -16.63
C GLY A 611 -27.06 17.18 -17.06
N GLU A 612 -27.42 17.21 -18.34
CA GLU A 612 -28.57 16.47 -18.87
C GLU A 612 -28.40 14.95 -18.78
N THR A 613 -27.16 14.48 -18.82
CA THR A 613 -26.92 13.05 -18.61
C THR A 613 -27.25 12.62 -17.19
N HIS A 614 -27.06 13.50 -16.20
CA HIS A 614 -27.49 13.25 -14.83
C HIS A 614 -29.02 13.19 -14.71
N ILE A 615 -29.75 14.03 -15.45
CA ILE A 615 -31.21 13.94 -15.57
C ILE A 615 -31.63 12.62 -16.23
N ALA A 616 -30.92 12.16 -17.27
CA ALA A 616 -31.20 10.87 -17.89
C ALA A 616 -30.99 9.70 -16.90
N GLY A 617 -30.01 9.80 -16.00
CA GLY A 617 -29.85 8.84 -14.92
C GLY A 617 -31.00 8.88 -13.92
N ALA A 618 -31.45 10.08 -13.53
CA ALA A 618 -32.62 10.26 -12.68
C ALA A 618 -33.90 9.70 -13.34
N LEU A 619 -34.07 9.88 -14.65
CA LEU A 619 -35.18 9.34 -15.43
C LEU A 619 -35.22 7.81 -15.34
N VAL A 620 -34.09 7.13 -15.60
CA VAL A 620 -34.03 5.66 -15.51
C VAL A 620 -34.33 5.19 -14.09
N GLN A 621 -33.79 5.88 -13.07
CA GLN A 621 -34.04 5.54 -11.68
C GLN A 621 -35.50 5.73 -11.27
N ALA A 622 -36.15 6.81 -11.72
CA ALA A 622 -37.56 7.07 -11.46
C ALA A 622 -38.48 6.07 -12.19
N ALA A 623 -38.18 5.75 -13.45
CA ALA A 623 -38.99 4.84 -14.26
C ALA A 623 -38.91 3.38 -13.79
N THR A 624 -37.72 2.92 -13.36
CA THR A 624 -37.47 1.52 -13.01
C THR A 624 -37.52 1.24 -11.51
N GLY A 625 -37.42 2.28 -10.68
CA GLY A 625 -37.23 2.17 -9.23
C GLY A 625 -35.84 1.68 -8.80
N LYS A 626 -34.87 1.60 -9.72
CA LYS A 626 -33.52 1.06 -9.47
C LYS A 626 -32.45 2.08 -9.79
N PHE A 627 -31.38 2.13 -8.97
CA PHE A 627 -30.20 2.93 -9.29
C PHE A 627 -29.53 2.42 -10.58
N LEU A 628 -28.82 3.30 -11.30
CA LEU A 628 -28.26 2.95 -12.61
C LEU A 628 -27.32 1.76 -12.53
N ALA A 629 -26.44 1.72 -11.53
CA ALA A 629 -25.48 0.63 -11.38
C ALA A 629 -26.17 -0.71 -11.02
N ASP A 630 -27.23 -0.68 -10.22
CA ASP A 630 -28.01 -1.87 -9.88
C ASP A 630 -28.79 -2.38 -11.10
N TYR A 631 -29.42 -1.46 -11.85
CA TYR A 631 -30.16 -1.79 -13.06
C TYR A 631 -29.25 -2.31 -14.17
N LEU A 632 -28.06 -1.72 -14.33
CA LEU A 632 -27.01 -2.20 -15.24
C LEU A 632 -26.53 -3.60 -14.85
N SER A 633 -26.30 -3.84 -13.55
CA SER A 633 -25.87 -5.13 -13.03
C SER A 633 -26.87 -6.23 -13.37
N GLU A 634 -28.14 -5.97 -13.13
CA GLU A 634 -29.21 -6.96 -13.32
C GLU A 634 -29.54 -7.20 -14.79
N THR A 635 -29.65 -6.15 -15.60
CA THR A 635 -30.16 -6.28 -16.98
C THR A 635 -29.09 -6.64 -17.99
N LEU A 636 -27.83 -6.27 -17.74
CA LEU A 636 -26.78 -6.36 -18.76
C LEU A 636 -25.47 -6.93 -18.21
N TRP A 637 -24.87 -6.31 -17.18
CA TRP A 637 -23.52 -6.63 -16.71
C TRP A 637 -23.38 -8.08 -16.26
N SER A 638 -24.35 -8.60 -15.51
CA SER A 638 -24.34 -9.98 -15.03
C SER A 638 -24.54 -11.02 -16.14
N ARG A 639 -25.04 -10.59 -17.31
CA ARG A 639 -25.45 -11.47 -18.42
C ARG A 639 -24.46 -11.49 -19.58
N LEU A 640 -23.60 -10.48 -19.69
CA LEU A 640 -22.58 -10.36 -20.74
C LEU A 640 -21.30 -11.16 -20.48
N GLY A 641 -21.22 -11.88 -19.36
CA GLY A 641 -20.06 -12.69 -19.00
C GLY A 641 -18.83 -11.87 -18.64
N MET A 642 -19.05 -10.78 -17.90
CA MET A 642 -18.01 -9.83 -17.47
C MET A 642 -16.91 -10.51 -16.65
N ASP A 643 -15.67 -10.03 -16.80
CA ASP A 643 -14.51 -10.54 -16.08
C ASP A 643 -14.51 -10.05 -14.62
N SER A 644 -15.06 -8.87 -14.36
CA SER A 644 -15.02 -8.23 -13.05
C SER A 644 -16.28 -7.45 -12.69
N ASP A 645 -16.48 -7.25 -11.38
CA ASP A 645 -17.38 -6.20 -10.89
C ASP A 645 -16.88 -4.83 -11.39
N ALA A 646 -17.78 -3.95 -11.77
CA ALA A 646 -17.47 -2.56 -12.10
C ALA A 646 -17.88 -1.61 -10.96
N ALA A 647 -17.49 -0.36 -11.05
CA ALA A 647 -17.86 0.69 -10.10
C ALA A 647 -18.34 1.94 -10.83
N TRP A 648 -19.32 2.64 -10.27
CA TRP A 648 -19.85 3.89 -10.83
C TRP A 648 -19.87 4.99 -9.76
N TRP A 649 -19.25 6.14 -10.04
CA TRP A 649 -19.31 7.31 -9.17
C TRP A 649 -20.73 7.77 -8.84
N LEU A 650 -20.89 8.22 -7.61
CA LEU A 650 -22.08 8.86 -7.10
C LEU A 650 -21.88 10.37 -6.97
N GLU A 651 -22.98 11.13 -7.05
CA GLU A 651 -22.97 12.56 -6.72
C GLU A 651 -22.67 12.80 -5.23
N ALA A 652 -23.08 11.85 -4.37
CA ALA A 652 -22.96 11.86 -2.93
C ALA A 652 -23.17 10.43 -2.38
N PRO A 653 -22.80 10.13 -1.12
CA PRO A 653 -23.08 8.83 -0.52
C PRO A 653 -24.59 8.54 -0.52
N GLY A 654 -24.99 7.44 -1.18
CA GLY A 654 -26.40 7.07 -1.33
C GLY A 654 -27.19 7.89 -2.35
N GLY A 655 -26.57 8.85 -3.04
CA GLY A 655 -27.17 9.63 -4.11
C GLY A 655 -27.22 8.90 -5.47
N LEU A 656 -27.59 9.64 -6.51
CA LEU A 656 -27.60 9.13 -7.88
C LEU A 656 -26.17 8.91 -8.41
N GLU A 657 -26.00 7.97 -9.32
CA GLU A 657 -24.78 7.87 -10.12
C GLU A 657 -24.59 9.17 -10.93
N VAL A 658 -23.34 9.62 -11.08
CA VAL A 658 -23.02 10.66 -12.06
C VAL A 658 -23.08 10.03 -13.44
N ALA A 659 -24.29 9.88 -13.97
CA ALA A 659 -24.59 9.18 -15.22
C ALA A 659 -23.74 9.63 -16.42
N GLY A 660 -23.20 10.84 -16.37
CA GLY A 660 -22.29 11.37 -17.38
C GLY A 660 -20.83 10.95 -17.28
N SER A 661 -20.36 10.31 -16.21
CA SER A 661 -18.94 9.94 -16.05
C SER A 661 -18.73 8.90 -14.94
N GLY A 662 -17.49 8.51 -14.68
CA GLY A 662 -17.17 7.82 -13.43
C GLY A 662 -17.50 6.32 -13.43
N LEU A 663 -17.77 5.73 -14.59
CA LEU A 663 -17.86 4.28 -14.74
C LEU A 663 -16.44 3.71 -14.86
N SER A 664 -16.10 2.73 -14.03
CA SER A 664 -14.79 2.06 -13.98
C SER A 664 -14.96 0.55 -14.19
N ALA A 665 -14.32 0.02 -15.23
CA ALA A 665 -14.41 -1.37 -15.65
C ALA A 665 -13.09 -1.82 -16.28
N THR A 666 -12.93 -3.12 -16.55
CA THR A 666 -11.77 -3.68 -17.28
C THR A 666 -11.87 -3.40 -18.78
N LEU A 667 -10.75 -3.53 -19.50
CA LEU A 667 -10.66 -3.18 -20.92
C LEU A 667 -11.59 -4.07 -21.75
N ARG A 668 -11.62 -5.37 -21.39
CA ARG A 668 -12.48 -6.38 -21.99
C ARG A 668 -13.95 -6.18 -21.66
N ASP A 669 -14.30 -5.73 -20.45
CA ASP A 669 -15.68 -5.48 -20.05
C ASP A 669 -16.30 -4.29 -20.82
N TYR A 670 -15.52 -3.24 -21.09
CA TYR A 670 -15.92 -2.22 -22.06
C TYR A 670 -16.08 -2.80 -23.48
N GLY A 671 -15.24 -3.76 -23.86
CA GLY A 671 -15.36 -4.47 -25.15
C GLY A 671 -16.66 -5.25 -25.25
N ARG A 672 -17.10 -5.89 -24.17
CA ARG A 672 -18.39 -6.61 -24.10
C ARG A 672 -19.59 -5.67 -24.25
N LEU A 673 -19.54 -4.47 -23.67
CA LEU A 673 -20.55 -3.44 -23.93
C LEU A 673 -20.57 -3.06 -25.42
N GLY A 674 -19.41 -2.92 -26.05
CA GLY A 674 -19.30 -2.68 -27.50
C GLY A 674 -19.91 -3.82 -28.34
N LEU A 675 -19.64 -5.08 -27.98
CA LEU A 675 -20.21 -6.25 -28.65
C LEU A 675 -21.74 -6.34 -28.51
N PHE A 676 -22.28 -5.96 -27.35
CA PHE A 676 -23.73 -5.86 -27.16
C PHE A 676 -24.37 -4.85 -28.12
N MET A 677 -23.73 -3.68 -28.27
CA MET A 677 -24.18 -2.66 -29.23
C MET A 677 -23.99 -3.12 -30.68
N ALA A 678 -22.87 -3.79 -31.01
CA ALA A 678 -22.64 -4.38 -32.34
C ALA A 678 -23.68 -5.43 -32.71
N SER A 679 -24.22 -6.14 -31.71
CA SER A 679 -25.25 -7.18 -31.85
C SER A 679 -26.68 -6.61 -31.92
N ASP A 680 -26.84 -5.32 -32.23
CA ASP A 680 -28.13 -4.61 -32.26
C ASP A 680 -28.90 -4.74 -30.93
N GLY A 681 -28.19 -4.69 -29.81
CA GLY A 681 -28.78 -4.74 -28.47
C GLY A 681 -29.30 -6.11 -28.06
N LYS A 682 -28.64 -7.18 -28.53
CA LYS A 682 -29.01 -8.58 -28.23
C LYS A 682 -27.97 -9.29 -27.37
N ILE A 683 -28.43 -10.22 -26.55
CA ILE A 683 -27.61 -11.25 -25.90
C ILE A 683 -28.09 -12.61 -26.41
N GLY A 684 -27.27 -13.27 -27.24
CA GLY A 684 -27.71 -14.46 -27.97
C GLY A 684 -28.89 -14.12 -28.90
N SER A 685 -30.02 -14.78 -28.70
CA SER A 685 -31.26 -14.50 -29.45
C SER A 685 -32.19 -13.48 -28.78
N GLU A 686 -31.94 -13.12 -27.52
CA GLU A 686 -32.80 -12.20 -26.76
C GLU A 686 -32.46 -10.75 -27.09
N ARG A 687 -33.49 -9.97 -27.41
CA ARG A 687 -33.39 -8.53 -27.63
C ARG A 687 -33.66 -7.79 -26.33
N LEU A 688 -32.80 -6.83 -26.00
CA LEU A 688 -32.92 -5.99 -24.79
C LEU A 688 -33.18 -4.52 -25.14
N LEU A 689 -32.84 -4.08 -26.35
CA LEU A 689 -33.13 -2.74 -26.86
C LEU A 689 -34.25 -2.77 -27.91
N PRO A 690 -35.06 -1.71 -28.04
CA PRO A 690 -36.07 -1.63 -29.09
C PRO A 690 -35.45 -1.80 -30.49
N GLU A 691 -36.21 -2.35 -31.42
CA GLU A 691 -35.76 -2.44 -32.81
C GLU A 691 -35.46 -1.06 -33.38
N GLY A 692 -34.30 -0.90 -34.01
CA GLY A 692 -33.82 0.39 -34.53
C GLY A 692 -33.14 1.29 -33.50
N TRP A 693 -33.14 0.94 -32.21
CA TRP A 693 -32.51 1.77 -31.17
C TRP A 693 -31.02 2.01 -31.44
N VAL A 694 -30.25 0.96 -31.76
CA VAL A 694 -28.80 1.11 -32.01
C VAL A 694 -28.54 2.01 -33.21
N ARG A 695 -29.34 1.87 -34.28
CA ARG A 695 -29.27 2.75 -35.46
C ARG A 695 -29.57 4.19 -35.11
N ASP A 696 -30.60 4.45 -34.32
CA ASP A 696 -31.01 5.81 -33.96
C ASP A 696 -30.03 6.42 -32.93
N ALA A 697 -29.49 5.59 -32.04
CA ALA A 697 -28.50 5.98 -31.04
C ALA A 697 -27.15 6.34 -31.67
N GLY A 698 -26.65 5.49 -32.59
CA GLY A 698 -25.37 5.66 -33.28
C GLY A 698 -25.45 6.40 -34.62
N GLY A 699 -26.64 6.80 -35.05
CA GLY A 699 -26.88 7.47 -36.34
C GLY A 699 -26.86 9.00 -36.25
N PRO A 700 -26.76 9.71 -37.40
CA PRO A 700 -26.66 11.17 -37.46
C PRO A 700 -28.01 11.85 -37.23
N ALA A 701 -28.56 11.75 -36.01
CA ALA A 701 -29.91 12.22 -35.68
C ALA A 701 -30.02 13.75 -35.55
N ILE A 702 -29.00 14.40 -35.00
CA ILE A 702 -28.91 15.86 -34.87
C ILE A 702 -27.52 16.35 -35.23
N GLU A 703 -27.43 17.56 -35.80
CA GLU A 703 -26.16 18.22 -36.08
C GLU A 703 -25.61 18.84 -34.78
N ALA A 704 -24.36 18.52 -34.46
CA ALA A 704 -23.61 19.09 -33.36
C ALA A 704 -22.58 20.07 -33.94
N PRO A 705 -22.83 21.41 -33.88
CA PRO A 705 -22.00 22.39 -34.56
C PRO A 705 -20.51 22.25 -34.23
N GLY A 706 -19.68 22.01 -35.26
CA GLY A 706 -18.23 21.85 -35.12
C GLY A 706 -17.76 20.51 -34.54
N LEU A 707 -18.68 19.60 -34.20
CA LEU A 707 -18.39 18.28 -33.61
C LEU A 707 -18.99 17.12 -34.43
N GLY A 708 -19.64 17.41 -35.56
CA GLY A 708 -20.22 16.43 -36.46
C GLY A 708 -21.69 16.18 -36.16
N HIS A 709 -22.08 14.92 -36.02
CA HIS A 709 -23.43 14.54 -35.66
C HIS A 709 -23.49 13.89 -34.28
N TYR A 710 -24.69 13.83 -33.72
CA TYR A 710 -24.96 13.21 -32.44
C TYR A 710 -26.26 12.40 -32.51
N GLY A 711 -26.30 11.28 -31.80
CA GLY A 711 -27.51 10.47 -31.63
C GLY A 711 -27.98 10.46 -30.18
N TYR A 712 -28.33 9.28 -29.65
CA TYR A 712 -28.69 9.11 -28.24
C TYR A 712 -27.46 8.92 -27.37
N MET A 713 -26.70 10.00 -27.17
CA MET A 713 -25.45 9.99 -26.41
C MET A 713 -24.33 9.10 -26.99
N TRP A 714 -24.41 8.76 -28.27
CA TRP A 714 -23.34 8.14 -29.05
C TRP A 714 -22.96 9.06 -30.22
N TRP A 715 -21.69 8.99 -30.63
CA TRP A 715 -21.14 9.78 -31.73
C TRP A 715 -21.08 8.92 -33.00
N PRO A 716 -21.85 9.23 -34.05
CA PRO A 716 -21.68 8.61 -35.36
C PRO A 716 -20.27 8.88 -35.90
N VAL A 717 -19.66 7.88 -36.52
CA VAL A 717 -18.34 7.97 -37.14
C VAL A 717 -18.48 7.69 -38.62
N CYS A 718 -18.01 8.62 -39.45
CA CYS A 718 -17.96 8.42 -40.90
C CYS A 718 -16.73 7.60 -41.30
N GLY A 719 -16.86 6.82 -42.37
CA GLY A 719 -15.73 6.11 -42.98
C GLY A 719 -14.71 7.07 -43.60
N SER A 720 -13.63 6.51 -44.12
CA SER A 720 -12.56 7.25 -44.81
C SER A 720 -13.06 8.02 -46.06
N ASP A 721 -14.20 7.59 -46.63
CA ASP A 721 -14.90 8.27 -47.73
C ASP A 721 -15.88 9.39 -47.27
N GLY A 722 -15.95 9.65 -45.97
CA GLY A 722 -16.86 10.62 -45.35
C GLY A 722 -18.31 10.16 -45.24
N SER A 723 -18.63 8.91 -45.58
CA SER A 723 -19.99 8.37 -45.52
C SER A 723 -20.28 7.64 -44.20
N TYR A 724 -21.55 7.60 -43.79
CA TYR A 724 -22.01 6.82 -42.63
C TYR A 724 -22.53 5.42 -43.01
N ARG A 725 -22.09 4.87 -44.16
CA ARG A 725 -22.65 3.63 -44.72
C ARG A 725 -22.46 2.41 -43.82
N ASP A 726 -21.35 2.35 -43.10
CA ASP A 726 -21.04 1.27 -42.16
C ASP A 726 -21.85 1.36 -40.86
N GLY A 727 -22.54 2.48 -40.62
CA GLY A 727 -23.25 2.74 -39.38
C GLY A 727 -22.33 2.71 -38.16
N ALA A 728 -21.06 3.08 -38.32
CA ALA A 728 -20.09 3.10 -37.23
C ALA A 728 -20.39 4.24 -36.24
N PHE A 729 -20.11 4.00 -34.95
CA PHE A 729 -20.33 4.98 -33.89
C PHE A 729 -19.39 4.73 -32.70
N ARG A 730 -19.27 5.71 -31.80
CA ARG A 730 -18.44 5.60 -30.60
C ARG A 730 -19.02 6.26 -29.35
N ALA A 731 -18.74 5.66 -28.21
CA ALA A 731 -18.81 6.31 -26.91
C ALA A 731 -17.50 7.07 -26.70
N GLY A 732 -17.57 8.36 -26.35
CA GLY A 732 -16.40 9.24 -26.26
C GLY A 732 -16.14 9.77 -24.86
N GLY A 733 -14.93 9.53 -24.36
CA GLY A 733 -14.40 10.08 -23.12
C GLY A 733 -13.46 11.26 -23.38
N ILE A 734 -13.54 12.31 -22.55
CA ILE A 734 -12.85 13.60 -22.76
C ILE A 734 -11.32 13.51 -22.72
N PHE A 735 -10.75 12.42 -22.20
CA PHE A 735 -9.31 12.19 -22.14
C PHE A 735 -8.84 11.10 -23.12
N GLY A 736 -9.59 10.88 -24.20
CA GLY A 736 -9.23 9.93 -25.27
C GLY A 736 -9.64 8.49 -25.00
N GLN A 737 -10.69 8.28 -24.19
CA GLN A 737 -11.22 6.95 -23.90
C GLN A 737 -12.37 6.64 -24.85
N TYR A 738 -12.41 5.44 -25.43
CA TYR A 738 -13.42 5.11 -26.43
C TYR A 738 -13.93 3.68 -26.33
N ILE A 739 -15.20 3.49 -26.68
CA ILE A 739 -15.72 2.25 -27.27
C ILE A 739 -16.19 2.64 -28.67
N TYR A 740 -15.48 2.18 -29.69
CA TYR A 740 -15.88 2.30 -31.08
C TYR A 740 -16.53 1.00 -31.54
N VAL A 741 -17.59 1.10 -32.33
CA VAL A 741 -18.35 -0.01 -32.88
C VAL A 741 -18.57 0.23 -34.36
N ASN A 742 -18.19 -0.75 -35.18
CA ASN A 742 -18.57 -0.83 -36.59
C ASN A 742 -19.43 -2.09 -36.78
N PRO A 743 -20.77 -1.95 -36.83
CA PRO A 743 -21.69 -3.08 -36.97
C PRO A 743 -21.56 -3.78 -38.33
N ALA A 744 -21.33 -3.04 -39.42
CA ALA A 744 -21.23 -3.60 -40.77
C ALA A 744 -20.04 -4.56 -40.91
N GLN A 745 -18.93 -4.25 -40.23
CA GLN A 745 -17.71 -5.05 -40.25
C GLN A 745 -17.53 -5.91 -38.99
N ASN A 746 -18.48 -5.85 -38.04
CA ASN A 746 -18.42 -6.55 -36.76
C ASN A 746 -17.10 -6.32 -36.00
N VAL A 747 -16.67 -5.06 -35.94
CA VAL A 747 -15.45 -4.61 -35.25
C VAL A 747 -15.80 -3.78 -34.02
N VAL A 748 -15.14 -4.05 -32.91
CA VAL A 748 -15.20 -3.24 -31.68
C VAL A 748 -13.78 -2.85 -31.28
N ILE A 749 -13.55 -1.56 -31.02
CA ILE A 749 -12.26 -1.06 -30.56
C ILE A 749 -12.46 -0.35 -29.22
N VAL A 750 -11.69 -0.72 -28.21
CA VAL A 750 -11.69 -0.05 -26.90
C VAL A 750 -10.35 0.61 -26.68
N VAL A 751 -10.37 1.89 -26.31
CA VAL A 751 -9.18 2.67 -26.01
C VAL A 751 -9.26 3.21 -24.59
N TRP A 752 -8.23 2.95 -23.81
CA TRP A 752 -7.95 3.68 -22.57
C TRP A 752 -6.86 4.70 -22.82
N SER A 753 -7.05 5.90 -22.31
CA SER A 753 -6.08 6.98 -22.44
C SER A 753 -6.12 7.93 -21.25
N ALA A 754 -4.97 8.57 -21.03
CA ALA A 754 -4.71 9.61 -20.04
C ALA A 754 -4.20 10.90 -20.74
N ARG A 755 -4.91 11.38 -21.78
CA ARG A 755 -4.56 12.65 -22.45
C ARG A 755 -4.42 13.78 -21.42
N SER A 756 -3.57 14.74 -21.73
CA SER A 756 -3.27 15.83 -20.79
C SER A 756 -4.46 16.76 -20.58
N LYS A 757 -5.27 17.03 -21.60
CA LYS A 757 -6.39 17.98 -21.53
C LYS A 757 -7.71 17.26 -21.75
N ALA A 758 -8.75 17.76 -21.10
CA ALA A 758 -10.13 17.41 -21.41
C ALA A 758 -10.49 18.03 -22.77
N LEU A 759 -10.67 17.19 -23.80
CA LEU A 759 -10.96 17.51 -25.20
C LEU A 759 -9.79 18.14 -26.00
N GLY A 760 -9.73 17.84 -27.30
CA GLY A 760 -8.91 18.54 -28.30
C GLY A 760 -7.39 18.39 -28.16
N ALA A 761 -6.92 17.29 -27.57
CA ALA A 761 -5.49 17.02 -27.34
C ALA A 761 -4.98 15.77 -28.06
N GLU A 762 -5.76 15.20 -28.97
CA GLU A 762 -5.36 14.14 -29.88
C GLU A 762 -4.19 14.59 -30.77
N ALA A 763 -3.09 13.86 -30.71
CA ALA A 763 -1.94 14.05 -31.59
C ALA A 763 -2.10 13.25 -32.90
N VAL A 764 -2.90 12.19 -32.87
CA VAL A 764 -3.33 11.36 -33.99
C VAL A 764 -4.86 11.25 -33.88
N ALA A 765 -5.60 11.56 -34.95
CA ALA A 765 -7.05 11.55 -34.88
C ALA A 765 -7.57 10.11 -34.67
N ASP A 766 -8.51 9.97 -33.74
CA ASP A 766 -9.05 8.68 -33.33
C ASP A 766 -9.83 7.99 -34.45
N ASP A 767 -10.66 8.77 -35.17
CA ASP A 767 -11.50 8.24 -36.24
C ASP A 767 -10.67 7.78 -37.46
N ASP A 768 -9.52 8.43 -37.75
CA ASP A 768 -8.56 7.98 -38.78
C ASP A 768 -7.99 6.60 -38.41
N PHE A 769 -7.60 6.42 -37.14
CA PHE A 769 -7.09 5.14 -36.64
C PHE A 769 -8.17 4.05 -36.66
N PHE A 770 -9.40 4.36 -36.21
CA PHE A 770 -10.49 3.38 -36.20
C PHE A 770 -10.83 2.91 -37.61
N ASN A 771 -10.96 3.83 -38.57
CA ASN A 771 -11.24 3.49 -39.96
C ASN A 771 -10.12 2.62 -40.56
N ALA A 772 -8.85 2.97 -40.33
CA ALA A 772 -7.72 2.17 -40.81
C ALA A 772 -7.64 0.78 -40.16
N ALA A 773 -7.94 0.66 -38.86
CA ALA A 773 -7.99 -0.62 -38.18
C ALA A 773 -9.11 -1.52 -38.71
N VAL A 774 -10.27 -0.94 -39.06
CA VAL A 774 -11.36 -1.65 -39.72
C VAL A 774 -10.95 -2.12 -41.11
N GLU A 775 -10.36 -1.25 -41.93
CA GLU A 775 -9.87 -1.59 -43.28
C GLU A 775 -8.81 -2.71 -43.24
N ALA A 776 -7.92 -2.71 -42.24
CA ALA A 776 -6.91 -3.75 -42.07
C ALA A 776 -7.46 -5.12 -41.61
N LEU A 777 -8.71 -5.17 -41.15
CA LEU A 777 -9.41 -6.38 -40.69
C LEU A 777 -10.46 -6.90 -41.70
N GLN A 778 -10.55 -6.27 -42.88
CA GLN A 778 -11.28 -6.78 -44.05
C GLN A 778 -10.39 -7.75 -44.82
#